data_AF-A0A2P6N215-F1
#
_entry.id   AF-A0A2P6N215-F1
#
_cell.length_a   1.000
_cell.length_b   1.000
_cell.length_c   1.000
_cell.angle_alpha   90.00
_cell.angle_beta   90.00
_cell.angle_gamma   90.00
#
_symmetry.space_group_name_H-M   'P 1'
#
loop_
_entity.id
_entity.type
_entity.pdbx_description
1 polymer ?
#
loop_
_entity_poly.entity_id
_entity_poly.type
_entity_poly.pdbx_seq_one_letter_code
_entity_poly.pdbx_strand_id
1 'polypeptide(L)'
;MSSEVLSPTTPRVVGTHCQVHENHIAKLILVHEPDMPSFMGALHPDGSLYENPVDLKKAQQEHKNLVSILEKNGVKTVKVRDVLKMDCEENLRERLKLERLAMKNLTYKLDNRDGDQSALLSEHDRYLMSDVYKEKIISEMSIDQIADIVLTNPTISLRKADLNTALSSTSVAFSPLSNLVFCRDQQITTPRGVVIGQLNSTTRAPEREVTKFCFEKLGMPVIGEIPQGGALEGGDFFPIGNDLCMIGLGLRTNWKAIHHCFDNDLFGTTHVAVVKDCFDWAQERMHLDTIWNIVHDTACAMLDVVIGGDSDRRRLVDLYKKDENGKYVLEVNDVEFYEFLKLIGYHVIPLSERDQANYGINFLNIGNGHLICPDMEAARKIARDENGTGKIEVIDYSHVSRMYGSIHCSTQVIHRENEKNGEAAGRLVVPHMRKLWTTREGRLQTSDTILMCPPTGFFFNTQAAEDNSFMNKPKMTKSQIQRAAMREYSVFHRMLTQDLGINVHTAINERMDCPDAVFLNNWFSTHDDAEGPTLVLYPMKYENRSRERIPETIARLKNRFKRVIDLSGYEKAETPLALEGTGAMVLDRVNRVAYMCQSQRADLPVVNEWCQKMGYELIDMGEAKDHSGEAVYHTNVVMGIGSTVAVVCLDAIHEEEKKKKFVEKLGATHTIIDITKDQMHHFCGNVIELFSPKLNGPVLIMSETAHRAFTEEQKQVLIDHKVAIGKAHIPTIETYGGGGVRCCIAELF
;
A
#
# COMPACT_ATOMS: atom_id res chain seq x y z
N MET A 1 51.80 -26.38 12.36
CA MET A 1 52.52 -25.20 11.88
C MET A 1 51.50 -24.21 11.41
N SER A 2 51.51 -23.07 12.10
CA SER A 2 50.73 -21.87 11.88
C SER A 2 50.88 -21.34 10.44
N SER A 3 49.75 -20.94 9.87
CA SER A 3 49.70 -19.81 8.95
C SER A 3 48.38 -19.09 9.19
N GLU A 4 48.42 -18.17 10.15
CA GLU A 4 47.52 -17.02 10.20
C GLU A 4 47.47 -16.40 8.80
N VAL A 5 46.28 -16.38 8.21
CA VAL A 5 45.94 -15.35 7.24
C VAL A 5 45.06 -14.39 8.02
N LEU A 6 45.69 -13.33 8.54
CA LEU A 6 45.02 -12.15 9.06
C LEU A 6 43.93 -11.74 8.06
N SER A 7 42.68 -11.60 8.53
CA SER A 7 41.60 -11.14 7.67
C SER A 7 41.90 -9.70 7.22
N PRO A 8 41.70 -9.37 5.93
CA PRO A 8 41.84 -8.00 5.48
C PRO A 8 40.76 -7.16 6.18
N THR A 9 41.18 -6.07 6.81
CA THR A 9 40.32 -5.07 7.46
C THR A 9 39.03 -4.84 6.67
N THR A 10 37.87 -5.12 7.27
CA THR A 10 36.56 -4.86 6.66
C THR A 10 36.54 -3.40 6.18
N PRO A 11 36.26 -3.15 4.89
CA PRO A 11 36.41 -1.82 4.32
C PRO A 11 35.40 -0.85 4.93
N ARG A 12 35.88 0.23 5.54
CA ARG A 12 35.07 1.41 5.87
C ARG A 12 34.84 2.22 4.61
N VAL A 13 33.66 2.82 4.48
CA VAL A 13 33.33 3.64 3.31
C VAL A 13 33.87 5.06 3.54
N VAL A 14 34.79 5.56 2.71
CA VAL A 14 35.45 6.88 2.87
C VAL A 14 35.05 7.82 1.71
N GLY A 15 34.37 8.94 1.99
CA GLY A 15 33.90 9.89 0.96
C GLY A 15 32.41 10.30 1.10
N THR A 16 31.90 11.10 0.15
CA THR A 16 30.47 11.45 0.04
C THR A 16 29.73 10.34 -0.70
N HIS A 17 29.07 9.44 0.04
CA HIS A 17 28.46 8.23 -0.51
C HIS A 17 27.02 8.48 -0.95
N CYS A 18 26.81 8.50 -2.25
CA CYS A 18 25.51 8.69 -2.87
C CYS A 18 25.21 7.49 -3.80
N GLN A 19 24.13 6.75 -3.52
CA GLN A 19 23.57 5.87 -4.54
C GLN A 19 22.57 6.68 -5.34
N VAL A 20 22.94 7.01 -6.58
CA VAL A 20 22.12 7.85 -7.45
C VAL A 20 21.50 7.07 -8.61
N HIS A 21 22.02 5.88 -8.99
CA HIS A 21 21.43 5.08 -10.06
C HIS A 21 21.71 3.58 -9.87
N GLU A 22 20.75 2.68 -10.19
CA GLU A 22 20.94 1.22 -10.07
C GLU A 22 21.92 0.62 -11.08
N ASN A 23 22.10 1.23 -12.24
CA ASN A 23 23.08 0.80 -13.26
C ASN A 23 24.51 1.34 -13.04
N HIS A 24 24.76 2.12 -11.98
CA HIS A 24 26.13 2.52 -11.63
C HIS A 24 26.93 1.33 -11.08
N ILE A 25 28.25 1.36 -11.24
CA ILE A 25 29.13 0.24 -10.91
C ILE A 25 29.13 0.00 -9.40
N ALA A 26 28.65 -1.17 -8.98
CA ALA A 26 28.69 -1.58 -7.59
C ALA A 26 30.14 -1.78 -7.14
N LYS A 27 30.51 -1.18 -6.01
CA LYS A 27 31.85 -1.32 -5.41
C LYS A 27 31.83 -2.00 -4.06
N LEU A 28 30.77 -1.81 -3.29
CA LEU A 28 30.58 -2.41 -1.97
C LEU A 28 29.14 -2.86 -1.79
N ILE A 29 28.96 -4.13 -1.42
CA ILE A 29 27.65 -4.74 -1.18
C ILE A 29 27.63 -5.37 0.22
N LEU A 30 26.60 -5.05 1.01
CA LEU A 30 26.25 -5.75 2.24
C LEU A 30 25.39 -6.96 1.90
N VAL A 31 25.78 -8.10 2.45
CA VAL A 31 25.06 -9.38 2.31
C VAL A 31 24.94 -10.07 3.68
N HIS A 32 24.09 -11.07 3.79
CA HIS A 32 24.01 -11.92 4.98
C HIS A 32 23.89 -13.39 4.57
N GLU A 33 24.87 -14.18 5.00
CA GLU A 33 24.89 -15.62 4.73
C GLU A 33 23.81 -16.32 5.57
N PRO A 34 22.94 -17.16 4.97
CA PRO A 34 21.98 -17.95 5.74
C PRO A 34 22.68 -18.79 6.81
N ASP A 35 22.33 -18.58 8.07
CA ASP A 35 22.96 -19.23 9.21
C ASP A 35 21.91 -19.80 10.19
N MET A 36 22.25 -19.89 11.48
CA MET A 36 21.41 -20.53 12.49
C MET A 36 20.02 -19.87 12.59
N PRO A 37 19.88 -18.53 12.70
CA PRO A 37 18.60 -17.83 12.56
C PRO A 37 17.75 -18.28 11.37
N SER A 38 18.35 -18.40 10.17
CA SER A 38 17.61 -18.83 8.98
C SER A 38 17.12 -20.28 9.08
N PHE A 39 17.91 -21.18 9.68
CA PHE A 39 17.47 -22.55 9.96
C PHE A 39 16.29 -22.61 10.92
N MET A 40 16.30 -21.77 11.97
CA MET A 40 15.20 -21.73 12.93
C MET A 40 13.89 -21.31 12.27
N GLY A 41 13.95 -20.37 11.32
CA GLY A 41 12.80 -20.01 10.49
C GLY A 41 12.33 -21.15 9.58
N ALA A 42 13.28 -21.93 9.04
CA ALA A 42 12.97 -23.08 8.18
C ALA A 42 12.25 -24.23 8.89
N LEU A 43 12.22 -24.25 10.23
CA LEU A 43 11.46 -25.24 11.01
C LEU A 43 9.95 -25.11 10.81
N HIS A 44 9.46 -23.92 10.47
CA HIS A 44 8.08 -23.68 10.06
C HIS A 44 8.03 -22.56 8.99
N PRO A 45 8.22 -22.90 7.71
CA PRO A 45 8.42 -21.92 6.62
C PRO A 45 7.37 -20.80 6.58
N ASP A 46 6.08 -21.14 6.45
CA ASP A 46 4.99 -20.16 6.37
C ASP A 46 4.93 -19.20 7.58
N GLY A 47 5.29 -19.71 8.76
CA GLY A 47 5.25 -18.96 10.01
C GLY A 47 6.43 -17.99 10.15
N SER A 48 7.46 -18.18 9.34
CA SER A 48 8.71 -17.40 9.33
C SER A 48 8.89 -16.62 8.04
N LEU A 49 7.79 -16.39 7.30
CA LEU A 49 7.78 -15.70 6.02
C LEU A 49 8.76 -16.34 5.02
N TYR A 50 8.74 -17.67 4.89
CA TYR A 50 9.36 -18.41 3.79
C TYR A 50 8.27 -19.03 2.92
N GLU A 51 8.50 -19.07 1.61
CA GLU A 51 7.54 -19.54 0.61
C GLU A 51 7.48 -21.06 0.55
N ASN A 52 8.63 -21.72 0.74
CA ASN A 52 8.77 -23.15 0.56
C ASN A 52 9.81 -23.74 1.53
N PRO A 53 9.83 -25.07 1.75
CA PRO A 53 10.86 -25.73 2.54
C PRO A 53 12.28 -25.50 2.00
N VAL A 54 13.20 -25.12 2.90
CA VAL A 54 14.59 -24.72 2.59
C VAL A 54 15.59 -25.79 3.03
N ASP A 55 16.61 -26.02 2.19
CA ASP A 55 17.81 -26.78 2.56
C ASP A 55 18.92 -25.75 2.85
N LEU A 56 19.23 -25.57 4.13
CA LEU A 56 20.16 -24.52 4.56
C LEU A 56 21.57 -24.71 3.97
N LYS A 57 22.06 -25.95 3.83
CA LYS A 57 23.40 -26.19 3.30
C LYS A 57 23.50 -25.76 1.84
N LYS A 58 22.44 -26.02 1.07
CA LYS A 58 22.35 -25.56 -0.32
C LYS A 58 22.22 -24.04 -0.39
N ALA A 59 21.36 -23.44 0.43
CA ALA A 59 21.23 -21.98 0.50
C ALA A 59 22.57 -21.28 0.85
N GLN A 60 23.35 -21.86 1.77
CA GLN A 60 24.70 -21.38 2.10
C GLN A 60 25.67 -21.51 0.91
N GLN A 61 25.62 -22.63 0.18
CA GLN A 61 26.46 -22.84 -1.00
C GLN A 61 26.10 -21.87 -2.14
N GLU A 62 24.81 -21.63 -2.37
CA GLU A 62 24.29 -20.64 -3.32
C GLU A 62 24.74 -19.22 -2.95
N HIS A 63 24.59 -18.84 -1.68
CA HIS A 63 25.05 -17.54 -1.18
C HIS A 63 26.57 -17.36 -1.35
N LYS A 64 27.37 -18.38 -1.02
CA LYS A 64 28.84 -18.35 -1.24
C LYS A 64 29.19 -18.22 -2.72
N ASN A 65 28.45 -18.89 -3.60
CA ASN A 65 28.64 -18.76 -5.04
C ASN A 65 28.34 -17.32 -5.53
N LEU A 66 27.25 -16.72 -5.06
CA LEU A 66 26.94 -15.30 -5.33
C LEU A 66 28.08 -14.38 -4.89
N VAL A 67 28.56 -14.52 -3.66
CA VAL A 67 29.69 -13.73 -3.14
C VAL A 67 30.94 -13.89 -4.00
N SER A 68 31.29 -15.13 -4.37
CA SER A 68 32.45 -15.39 -5.22
C SER A 68 32.33 -14.73 -6.61
N ILE A 69 31.13 -14.71 -7.19
CA ILE A 69 30.88 -14.07 -8.49
C ILE A 69 30.95 -12.56 -8.38
N LEU A 70 30.41 -11.96 -7.31
CA LEU A 70 30.54 -10.53 -7.04
C LEU A 70 32.02 -10.12 -6.93
N GLU A 71 32.81 -10.85 -6.14
CA GLU A 71 34.23 -10.58 -5.94
C GLU A 71 35.05 -10.78 -7.21
N LYS A 72 34.73 -11.82 -8.00
CA LYS A 72 35.36 -12.05 -9.32
C LYS A 72 35.13 -10.88 -10.28
N ASN A 73 34.00 -10.19 -10.15
CA ASN A 73 33.67 -9.01 -10.96
C ASN A 73 34.11 -7.69 -10.29
N GLY A 74 34.99 -7.75 -9.28
CA GLY A 74 35.60 -6.58 -8.67
C GLY A 74 34.74 -5.85 -7.63
N VAL A 75 33.61 -6.45 -7.22
CA VAL A 75 32.74 -5.91 -6.19
C VAL A 75 33.19 -6.44 -4.82
N LYS A 76 33.45 -5.55 -3.87
CA LYS A 76 33.73 -5.97 -2.49
C LYS A 76 32.42 -6.37 -1.80
N THR A 77 32.44 -7.48 -1.08
CA THR A 77 31.30 -7.90 -0.26
C THR A 77 31.64 -7.80 1.22
N VAL A 78 30.67 -7.42 2.04
CA VAL A 78 30.78 -7.43 3.50
C VAL A 78 29.58 -8.14 4.08
N LYS A 79 29.80 -9.05 5.04
CA LYS A 79 28.69 -9.77 5.67
C LYS A 79 28.23 -9.03 6.91
N VAL A 80 26.92 -8.99 7.16
CA VAL A 80 26.34 -8.40 8.39
C VAL A 80 27.03 -8.93 9.65
N ARG A 81 27.25 -10.24 9.74
CA ARG A 81 27.92 -10.86 10.89
C ARG A 81 29.36 -10.36 11.07
N ASP A 82 30.09 -10.15 9.97
CA ASP A 82 31.47 -9.64 10.04
C ASP A 82 31.49 -8.16 10.46
N VAL A 83 30.50 -7.37 10.02
CA VAL A 83 30.35 -5.96 10.40
C VAL A 83 30.00 -5.81 11.88
N LEU A 84 29.15 -6.68 12.43
CA LEU A 84 28.87 -6.71 13.88
C LEU A 84 30.14 -6.86 14.72
N LYS A 85 31.06 -7.71 14.23
CA LYS A 85 32.31 -8.07 14.90
C LYS A 85 33.45 -7.08 14.63
N MET A 86 33.30 -6.21 13.62
CA MET A 86 34.35 -5.34 13.12
C MET A 86 34.96 -4.50 14.25
N ASP A 87 36.30 -4.50 14.34
CA ASP A 87 37.11 -3.80 15.33
C ASP A 87 36.90 -4.20 16.80
N CYS A 88 36.05 -5.20 17.10
CA CYS A 88 35.74 -5.56 18.49
C CYS A 88 36.88 -6.30 19.21
N GLU A 89 37.82 -6.91 18.49
CA GLU A 89 39.01 -7.55 19.08
C GLU A 89 40.05 -6.52 19.53
N GLU A 90 40.21 -5.44 18.76
CA GLU A 90 41.28 -4.45 18.95
C GLU A 90 40.79 -3.18 19.66
N ASN A 91 39.48 -2.91 19.66
CA ASN A 91 38.89 -1.68 20.19
C ASN A 91 37.76 -1.98 21.19
N LEU A 92 38.06 -1.77 22.48
CA LEU A 92 37.11 -1.97 23.57
C LEU A 92 35.83 -1.13 23.41
N ARG A 93 35.90 0.09 22.85
CA ARG A 93 34.69 0.91 22.64
C ARG A 93 33.75 0.26 21.63
N GLU A 94 34.31 -0.37 20.60
CA GLU A 94 33.55 -1.07 19.57
C GLU A 94 32.95 -2.37 20.10
N ARG A 95 33.69 -3.10 20.94
CA ARG A 95 33.15 -4.24 21.68
C ARG A 95 31.99 -3.84 22.60
N LEU A 96 32.16 -2.79 23.42
CA LEU A 96 31.12 -2.31 24.34
C LEU A 96 29.85 -1.87 23.61
N LYS A 97 29.96 -1.35 22.38
CA LYS A 97 28.78 -1.06 21.54
C LYS A 97 28.03 -2.33 21.16
N LEU A 98 28.73 -3.39 20.76
CA LEU A 98 28.12 -4.68 20.42
C LEU A 98 27.50 -5.35 21.67
N GLU A 99 28.18 -5.30 22.81
CA GLU A 99 27.65 -5.80 24.09
C GLU A 99 26.35 -5.09 24.48
N ARG A 100 26.27 -3.75 24.31
CA ARG A 100 25.02 -3.00 24.54
C ARG A 100 23.90 -3.38 23.60
N LEU A 101 24.21 -3.72 22.36
CA LEU A 101 23.21 -4.24 21.43
C LEU A 101 22.70 -5.60 21.95
N ALA A 102 23.60 -6.54 22.24
CA ALA A 102 23.25 -7.84 22.81
C ALA A 102 22.45 -7.75 24.12
N MET A 103 22.73 -6.77 24.98
CA MET A 103 21.95 -6.50 26.20
C MET A 103 20.48 -6.22 25.92
N LYS A 104 20.16 -5.54 24.80
CA LYS A 104 18.77 -5.28 24.36
C LYS A 104 18.12 -6.53 23.78
N ASN A 105 18.90 -7.42 23.15
CA ASN A 105 18.41 -8.62 22.47
C ASN A 105 18.32 -9.87 23.38
N LEU A 106 18.92 -9.84 24.58
CA LEU A 106 18.83 -10.90 25.59
C LEU A 106 17.84 -10.54 26.70
N THR A 107 16.77 -11.33 26.82
CA THR A 107 15.73 -11.13 27.86
C THR A 107 15.76 -12.22 28.91
N TYR A 108 15.72 -11.84 30.19
CA TYR A 108 15.41 -12.73 31.31
C TYR A 108 14.01 -12.44 31.82
N LYS A 109 13.19 -13.47 32.02
CA LYS A 109 11.86 -13.32 32.60
C LYS A 109 11.55 -14.40 33.62
N LEU A 110 10.69 -14.07 34.58
CA LEU A 110 10.18 -15.05 35.54
C LEU A 110 9.13 -15.95 34.85
N ASP A 111 9.22 -17.25 35.07
CA ASP A 111 8.21 -18.21 34.65
C ASP A 111 7.08 -18.26 35.68
N ASN A 112 5.89 -17.81 35.26
CA ASN A 112 4.71 -17.71 36.12
C ASN A 112 3.67 -18.83 35.85
N ARG A 113 4.05 -19.92 35.18
CA ARG A 113 3.10 -21.01 34.85
C ARG A 113 2.46 -21.65 36.09
N ASP A 114 3.20 -21.73 37.19
CA ASP A 114 2.73 -22.29 38.47
C ASP A 114 2.31 -21.20 39.47
N GLY A 115 2.01 -19.98 38.99
CA GLY A 115 1.69 -18.80 39.81
C GLY A 115 2.84 -17.80 39.94
N ASP A 116 2.57 -16.63 40.50
CA ASP A 116 3.59 -15.58 40.71
C ASP A 116 4.54 -15.97 41.85
N GLN A 117 5.77 -16.35 41.47
CA GLN A 117 6.83 -16.70 42.41
C GLN A 117 7.74 -15.53 42.77
N SER A 118 7.43 -14.30 42.34
CA SER A 118 8.29 -13.14 42.57
C SER A 118 8.54 -12.86 44.05
N ALA A 119 7.59 -13.21 44.92
CA ALA A 119 7.71 -13.11 46.37
C ALA A 119 8.72 -14.10 46.98
N LEU A 120 9.01 -15.21 46.29
CA LEU A 120 9.95 -16.24 46.74
C LEU A 120 11.41 -15.91 46.41
N LEU A 121 11.65 -14.88 45.59
CA LEU A 121 12.98 -14.48 45.15
C LEU A 121 13.72 -13.69 46.23
N SER A 122 14.85 -14.23 46.66
CA SER A 122 15.81 -13.52 47.50
C SER A 122 16.48 -12.36 46.75
N GLU A 123 17.19 -11.50 47.47
CA GLU A 123 17.99 -10.43 46.84
C GLU A 123 19.02 -10.98 45.85
N HIS A 124 19.65 -12.12 46.19
CA HIS A 124 20.59 -12.78 45.28
C HIS A 124 19.90 -13.28 44.01
N ASP A 125 18.69 -13.86 44.12
CA ASP A 125 17.94 -14.31 42.94
C ASP A 125 17.55 -13.14 42.03
N ARG A 126 17.15 -12.01 42.63
CA ARG A 126 16.84 -10.78 41.88
C ARG A 126 18.07 -10.22 41.17
N TYR A 127 19.24 -10.28 41.80
CA TYR A 127 20.50 -9.94 41.15
C TYR A 127 20.77 -10.82 39.92
N LEU A 128 20.59 -12.15 40.02
CA LEU A 128 20.79 -13.07 38.89
C LEU A 128 19.81 -12.86 37.72
N MET A 129 18.72 -12.13 37.94
CA MET A 129 17.76 -11.73 36.91
C MET A 129 17.94 -10.27 36.45
N SER A 130 18.86 -9.52 37.06
CA SER A 130 19.08 -8.11 36.79
C SER A 130 19.93 -7.88 35.53
N ASP A 131 19.83 -6.67 34.98
CA ASP A 131 20.72 -6.24 33.89
C ASP A 131 22.20 -6.18 34.31
N VAL A 132 22.50 -5.98 35.60
CA VAL A 132 23.90 -6.00 36.10
C VAL A 132 24.51 -7.38 35.96
N TYR A 133 23.77 -8.43 36.31
CA TYR A 133 24.24 -9.80 36.10
C TYR A 133 24.32 -10.15 34.62
N LYS A 134 23.31 -9.73 33.83
CA LYS A 134 23.29 -9.92 32.38
C LYS A 134 24.51 -9.29 31.70
N GLU A 135 24.88 -8.06 32.09
CA GLU A 135 26.06 -7.35 31.60
C GLU A 135 27.35 -8.13 31.92
N LYS A 136 27.49 -8.60 33.17
CA LYS A 136 28.62 -9.45 33.58
C LYS A 136 28.72 -10.72 32.73
N ILE A 137 27.59 -11.38 32.44
CA ILE A 137 27.59 -12.58 31.59
C ILE A 137 28.03 -12.25 30.17
N ILE A 138 27.49 -11.18 29.58
CA ILE A 138 27.82 -10.75 28.22
C ILE A 138 29.30 -10.35 28.11
N SER A 139 29.87 -9.66 29.11
CA SER A 139 31.27 -9.21 29.06
C SER A 139 32.28 -10.37 29.01
N GLU A 140 31.93 -11.54 29.55
CA GLU A 140 32.77 -12.75 29.55
C GLU A 140 32.61 -13.59 28.27
N MET A 141 31.62 -13.29 27.42
CA MET A 141 31.35 -14.03 26.19
C MET A 141 32.35 -13.69 25.08
N SER A 142 32.54 -14.63 24.16
CA SER A 142 33.26 -14.35 22.91
C SER A 142 32.46 -13.40 22.02
N ILE A 143 33.14 -12.71 21.10
CA ILE A 143 32.50 -11.81 20.14
C ILE A 143 31.47 -12.55 19.28
N ASP A 144 31.73 -13.81 18.91
CA ASP A 144 30.78 -14.63 18.16
C ASP A 144 29.53 -14.98 18.97
N GLN A 145 29.66 -15.27 20.27
CA GLN A 145 28.52 -15.51 21.15
C GLN A 145 27.65 -14.25 21.31
N ILE A 146 28.29 -13.08 21.41
CA ILE A 146 27.58 -11.80 21.49
C ILE A 146 26.82 -11.54 20.18
N ALA A 147 27.43 -11.80 19.02
CA ALA A 147 26.75 -11.71 17.74
C ALA A 147 25.58 -12.70 17.61
N ASP A 148 25.71 -13.93 18.12
CA ASP A 148 24.61 -14.90 18.14
C ASP A 148 23.42 -14.43 18.97
N ILE A 149 23.66 -13.76 20.11
CA ILE A 149 22.58 -13.16 20.91
C ILE A 149 21.81 -12.13 20.08
N VAL A 150 22.52 -11.24 19.39
CA VAL A 150 21.90 -10.19 18.55
C VAL A 150 21.06 -10.80 17.43
N LEU A 151 21.54 -11.85 16.78
CA LEU A 151 20.86 -12.47 15.63
C LEU A 151 19.72 -13.42 16.02
N THR A 152 19.71 -13.95 17.25
CA THR A 152 18.72 -14.96 17.69
C THR A 152 17.68 -14.46 18.69
N ASN A 153 17.87 -13.27 19.29
CA ASN A 153 16.98 -12.65 20.29
C ASN A 153 16.47 -13.63 21.37
N PRO A 154 17.36 -14.23 22.16
CA PRO A 154 16.98 -15.23 23.16
C PRO A 154 16.20 -14.62 24.33
N THR A 155 15.16 -15.31 24.76
CA THR A 155 14.43 -15.10 26.02
C THR A 155 14.57 -16.31 26.92
N ILE A 156 15.20 -16.13 28.09
CA ILE A 156 15.36 -17.17 29.10
C ILE A 156 14.24 -17.02 30.14
N SER A 157 13.42 -18.05 30.30
CA SER A 157 12.42 -18.13 31.36
C SER A 157 13.01 -18.85 32.56
N LEU A 158 13.02 -18.19 33.72
CA LEU A 158 13.66 -18.65 34.94
C LEU A 158 12.63 -18.86 36.04
N ARG A 159 12.86 -19.83 36.93
CA ARG A 159 12.09 -20.00 38.18
C ARG A 159 13.01 -20.25 39.36
N LYS A 160 12.49 -20.05 40.58
CA LYS A 160 13.21 -20.45 41.79
C LYS A 160 13.45 -21.96 41.75
N ALA A 161 14.67 -22.37 42.06
CA ALA A 161 15.03 -23.79 42.14
C ALA A 161 15.08 -24.23 43.61
N ASP A 162 14.63 -25.47 43.85
CA ASP A 162 14.47 -26.00 45.22
C ASP A 162 15.75 -26.63 45.78
N LEU A 163 16.58 -27.24 44.93
CA LEU A 163 17.65 -28.15 45.40
C LEU A 163 19.03 -27.93 44.74
N ASN A 164 19.10 -27.41 43.51
CA ASN A 164 20.34 -27.42 42.74
C ASN A 164 21.06 -26.05 42.74
N THR A 165 20.45 -25.05 42.13
CA THR A 165 20.98 -23.70 41.93
C THR A 165 20.00 -22.67 42.49
N ALA A 166 20.38 -21.39 42.51
CA ALA A 166 19.50 -20.30 42.94
C ALA A 166 18.24 -20.20 42.06
N LEU A 167 18.43 -20.32 40.74
CA LEU A 167 17.38 -20.32 39.71
C LEU A 167 17.56 -21.52 38.77
N SER A 168 16.46 -21.99 38.18
CA SER A 168 16.46 -22.97 37.08
C SER A 168 15.84 -22.38 35.82
N SER A 169 16.46 -22.65 34.66
CA SER A 169 15.89 -22.32 33.35
C SER A 169 14.79 -23.31 33.00
N THR A 170 13.58 -22.82 32.78
CA THR A 170 12.42 -23.64 32.45
C THR A 170 12.15 -23.72 30.96
N SER A 171 12.52 -22.68 30.22
CA SER A 171 12.47 -22.66 28.76
C SER A 171 13.41 -21.59 28.22
N VAL A 172 13.88 -21.83 26.99
CA VAL A 172 14.57 -20.84 26.17
C VAL A 172 13.74 -20.67 24.91
N ALA A 173 13.28 -19.46 24.67
CA ALA A 173 12.59 -19.07 23.45
C ALA A 173 13.50 -18.16 22.63
N PHE A 174 13.36 -18.20 21.31
CA PHE A 174 14.13 -17.38 20.39
C PHE A 174 13.19 -16.62 19.47
N SER A 175 13.60 -15.42 19.07
CA SER A 175 12.95 -14.63 18.03
C SER A 175 13.98 -14.30 16.96
N PRO A 176 14.43 -15.33 16.21
CA PRO A 176 15.56 -15.20 15.30
C PRO A 176 15.26 -14.24 14.16
N LEU A 177 16.28 -13.51 13.70
CA LEU A 177 16.21 -12.64 12.53
C LEU A 177 16.32 -13.47 11.24
N SER A 178 15.37 -14.39 11.03
CA SER A 178 15.43 -15.40 9.98
C SER A 178 15.51 -14.84 8.56
N ASN A 179 14.90 -13.67 8.33
CA ASN A 179 14.82 -13.03 7.01
C ASN A 179 15.94 -12.02 6.76
N LEU A 180 16.92 -11.90 7.67
CA LEU A 180 18.06 -10.97 7.52
C LEU A 180 18.94 -11.28 6.30
N VAL A 181 18.82 -12.48 5.73
CA VAL A 181 19.39 -12.83 4.41
C VAL A 181 18.98 -11.81 3.34
N PHE A 182 17.79 -11.22 3.45
CA PHE A 182 17.30 -10.15 2.58
C PHE A 182 17.71 -8.79 3.11
N CYS A 183 18.98 -8.46 2.89
CA CYS A 183 19.58 -7.20 3.31
C CYS A 183 19.01 -5.97 2.60
N ARG A 184 18.22 -6.10 1.54
CA ARG A 184 17.63 -4.98 0.80
C ARG A 184 16.57 -4.22 1.60
N ASP A 185 15.77 -4.90 2.41
CA ASP A 185 14.48 -4.36 2.83
C ASP A 185 14.56 -3.35 3.98
N GLN A 186 15.57 -3.46 4.85
CA GLN A 186 15.60 -2.72 6.12
C GLN A 186 15.90 -1.21 5.95
N GLN A 187 16.31 -0.77 4.76
CA GLN A 187 16.72 0.60 4.50
C GLN A 187 16.58 0.97 3.02
N ILE A 188 16.68 2.27 2.75
CA ILE A 188 16.98 2.78 1.41
C ILE A 188 18.28 3.58 1.43
N THR A 189 19.03 3.48 0.34
CA THR A 189 20.28 4.20 0.09
C THR A 189 20.03 5.30 -0.93
N THR A 190 20.01 6.56 -0.48
CA THR A 190 19.68 7.71 -1.32
C THR A 190 20.95 8.48 -1.69
N PRO A 191 20.87 9.50 -2.57
CA PRO A 191 21.96 10.42 -2.81
C PRO A 191 22.49 11.13 -1.55
N ARG A 192 21.69 11.22 -0.47
CA ARG A 192 22.06 11.92 0.77
C ARG A 192 22.62 11.00 1.85
N GLY A 193 22.31 9.71 1.81
CA GLY A 193 22.70 8.75 2.83
C GLY A 193 21.68 7.63 3.01
N VAL A 194 21.78 6.93 4.14
CA VAL A 194 20.90 5.80 4.47
C VAL A 194 19.69 6.29 5.24
N VAL A 195 18.50 5.87 4.82
CA VAL A 195 17.27 6.02 5.58
C VAL A 195 16.86 4.64 6.10
N ILE A 196 16.79 4.48 7.42
CA ILE A 196 16.37 3.20 8.02
C ILE A 196 14.84 3.11 7.92
N GLY A 197 14.38 2.04 7.28
CA GLY A 197 12.97 1.73 7.11
C GLY A 197 12.30 1.26 8.40
N GLN A 198 10.98 1.33 8.42
CA GLN A 198 10.15 0.63 9.40
C GLN A 198 9.46 -0.49 8.62
N LEU A 199 9.86 -1.73 8.84
CA LEU A 199 9.27 -2.86 8.12
C LEU A 199 7.81 -3.03 8.53
N ASN A 200 6.97 -3.43 7.57
CA ASN A 200 5.53 -3.64 7.84
C ASN A 200 5.32 -4.90 8.70
N SER A 201 6.19 -5.91 8.55
CA SER A 201 6.19 -7.11 9.39
C SER A 201 6.74 -6.82 10.78
N THR A 202 5.93 -7.08 11.81
CA THR A 202 6.37 -6.98 13.22
C THR A 202 7.47 -7.99 13.57
N THR A 203 7.46 -9.17 12.93
CA THR A 203 8.49 -10.20 13.11
C THR A 203 9.85 -9.75 12.59
N ARG A 204 9.86 -9.05 11.44
CA ARG A 204 11.11 -8.56 10.83
C ARG A 204 11.56 -7.23 11.39
N ALA A 205 10.67 -6.44 12.00
CA ALA A 205 10.97 -5.09 12.50
C ALA A 205 12.30 -4.96 13.29
N PRO A 206 12.72 -5.92 14.15
CA PRO A 206 14.01 -5.84 14.84
C PRO A 206 15.25 -5.87 13.93
N GLU A 207 15.15 -6.38 12.69
CA GLU A 207 16.25 -6.43 11.72
C GLU A 207 16.85 -5.04 11.45
N ARG A 208 16.01 -3.99 11.48
CA ARG A 208 16.44 -2.60 11.22
C ARG A 208 17.48 -2.11 12.23
N GLU A 209 17.45 -2.59 13.47
CA GLU A 209 18.42 -2.16 14.50
C GLU A 209 19.81 -2.73 14.19
N VAL A 210 19.85 -3.96 13.68
CA VAL A 210 21.09 -4.64 13.28
C VAL A 210 21.68 -3.98 12.03
N THR A 211 20.88 -3.72 11.00
CA THR A 211 21.38 -3.07 9.78
C THR A 211 21.82 -1.64 10.05
N LYS A 212 21.07 -0.87 10.86
CA LYS A 212 21.49 0.46 11.33
C LYS A 212 22.87 0.42 12.01
N PHE A 213 23.06 -0.49 12.97
CA PHE A 213 24.35 -0.67 13.64
C PHE A 213 25.46 -0.97 12.63
N CYS A 214 25.19 -1.79 11.62
CA CYS A 214 26.13 -2.12 10.56
C CYS A 214 26.50 -0.90 9.70
N PHE A 215 25.53 -0.07 9.31
CA PHE A 215 25.81 1.15 8.54
C PHE A 215 26.66 2.15 9.35
N GLU A 216 26.34 2.36 10.62
CA GLU A 216 27.13 3.22 11.51
C GLU A 216 28.58 2.72 11.66
N LYS A 217 28.76 1.40 11.84
CA LYS A 217 30.08 0.73 11.85
C LYS A 217 30.86 1.00 10.57
N LEU A 218 30.21 0.80 9.42
CA LEU A 218 30.80 1.00 8.09
C LEU A 218 31.12 2.48 7.78
N GLY A 219 30.64 3.42 8.61
CA GLY A 219 30.83 4.86 8.41
C GLY A 219 29.81 5.49 7.45
N MET A 220 28.70 4.81 7.19
CA MET A 220 27.61 5.33 6.35
C MET A 220 26.75 6.31 7.14
N PRO A 221 26.42 7.49 6.58
CA PRO A 221 25.57 8.46 7.25
C PRO A 221 24.12 7.96 7.27
N VAL A 222 23.60 7.65 8.45
CA VAL A 222 22.17 7.45 8.68
C VAL A 222 21.52 8.83 8.83
N ILE A 223 20.76 9.24 7.81
CA ILE A 223 20.21 10.60 7.71
C ILE A 223 18.76 10.70 8.19
N GLY A 224 18.08 9.56 8.37
CA GLY A 224 16.69 9.51 8.78
C GLY A 224 16.24 8.11 9.15
N GLU A 225 15.15 8.04 9.91
CA GLU A 225 14.56 6.81 10.41
C GLU A 225 13.04 6.93 10.32
N ILE A 226 12.39 5.99 9.64
CA ILE A 226 10.93 6.02 9.51
C ILE A 226 10.29 5.80 10.89
N PRO A 227 9.39 6.71 11.33
CA PRO A 227 8.76 6.64 12.64
C PRO A 227 7.67 5.58 12.70
N GLN A 228 7.29 5.18 13.92
CA GLN A 228 6.22 4.20 14.14
C GLN A 228 4.94 4.55 13.39
N GLY A 229 4.33 3.55 12.75
CA GLY A 229 3.14 3.68 11.91
C GLY A 229 3.43 4.09 10.46
N GLY A 230 4.62 4.60 10.16
CA GLY A 230 5.14 4.58 8.79
C GLY A 230 5.65 3.17 8.47
N ALA A 231 5.54 2.75 7.22
CA ALA A 231 6.12 1.52 6.71
C ALA A 231 6.92 1.83 5.44
N LEU A 232 8.15 1.34 5.35
CA LEU A 232 9.03 1.51 4.20
C LEU A 232 10.00 0.35 4.14
N GLU A 233 10.03 -0.34 3.00
CA GLU A 233 10.93 -1.45 2.73
C GLU A 233 11.75 -1.15 1.46
N GLY A 234 13.05 -1.46 1.48
CA GLY A 234 13.98 -1.07 0.41
C GLY A 234 13.73 -1.72 -0.96
N GLY A 235 13.00 -2.84 -1.02
CA GLY A 235 12.56 -3.44 -2.29
C GLY A 235 11.63 -2.54 -3.11
N ASP A 236 11.02 -1.53 -2.49
CA ASP A 236 10.18 -0.55 -3.18
C ASP A 236 10.97 0.64 -3.77
N PHE A 237 12.24 0.82 -3.42
CA PHE A 237 12.99 2.04 -3.76
C PHE A 237 14.04 1.81 -4.85
N PHE A 238 14.00 2.67 -5.86
CA PHE A 238 14.95 2.66 -6.97
C PHE A 238 15.50 4.07 -7.24
N PRO A 239 16.81 4.29 -7.09
CA PRO A 239 17.44 5.52 -7.55
C PRO A 239 17.62 5.51 -9.08
N ILE A 240 17.21 6.59 -9.75
CA ILE A 240 17.14 6.73 -11.23
C ILE A 240 17.79 8.05 -11.67
N GLY A 241 19.05 8.21 -11.29
CA GLY A 241 19.85 9.40 -11.54
C GLY A 241 19.78 10.41 -10.40
N ASN A 242 20.41 11.56 -10.61
CA ASN A 242 20.46 12.62 -9.59
C ASN A 242 19.11 13.31 -9.38
N ASP A 243 18.26 13.30 -10.41
CA ASP A 243 17.03 14.08 -10.44
C ASP A 243 15.77 13.27 -10.12
N LEU A 244 15.78 11.95 -10.28
CA LEU A 244 14.60 11.11 -10.12
C LEU A 244 14.90 9.88 -9.27
N CYS A 245 13.97 9.54 -8.38
CA CYS A 245 13.88 8.21 -7.81
C CYS A 245 12.44 7.70 -7.90
N MET A 246 12.28 6.38 -7.86
CA MET A 246 10.99 5.71 -7.74
C MET A 246 10.83 5.10 -6.35
N ILE A 247 9.62 5.14 -5.83
CA ILE A 247 9.23 4.46 -4.59
C ILE A 247 7.87 3.78 -4.78
N GLY A 248 7.80 2.49 -4.46
CA GLY A 248 6.55 1.73 -4.42
C GLY A 248 5.63 2.18 -3.28
N LEU A 249 4.32 2.17 -3.53
CA LEU A 249 3.27 2.35 -2.54
C LEU A 249 2.34 1.14 -2.61
N GLY A 250 2.25 0.36 -1.53
CA GLY A 250 1.61 -0.95 -1.58
C GLY A 250 1.54 -1.66 -0.22
N LEU A 251 1.79 -2.97 -0.21
CA LEU A 251 1.69 -3.81 1.00
C LEU A 251 2.78 -3.51 2.05
N ARG A 252 3.90 -2.91 1.63
CA ARG A 252 5.15 -2.86 2.39
C ARG A 252 5.61 -1.43 2.67
N THR A 253 5.35 -0.52 1.73
CA THR A 253 5.60 0.92 1.88
C THR A 253 4.31 1.71 1.87
N ASN A 254 4.18 2.68 2.79
CA ASN A 254 2.95 3.47 2.99
C ASN A 254 3.14 5.00 2.88
N TRP A 255 2.04 5.74 2.70
CA TRP A 255 2.06 7.20 2.56
C TRP A 255 2.70 7.90 3.76
N LYS A 256 2.47 7.41 4.98
CA LYS A 256 3.07 8.01 6.18
C LYS A 256 4.60 8.01 6.12
N ALA A 257 5.21 6.95 5.59
CA ALA A 257 6.66 6.93 5.39
C ALA A 257 7.11 7.81 4.23
N ILE A 258 6.39 7.80 3.10
CA ILE A 258 6.70 8.65 1.93
C ILE A 258 6.64 10.13 2.30
N HIS A 259 5.60 10.58 3.02
CA HIS A 259 5.50 11.95 3.52
C HIS A 259 6.60 12.31 4.50
N HIS A 260 6.97 11.39 5.40
CA HIS A 260 8.11 11.61 6.28
C HIS A 260 9.40 11.85 5.48
N CYS A 261 9.61 11.10 4.40
CA CYS A 261 10.73 11.34 3.48
C CYS A 261 10.63 12.68 2.74
N PHE A 262 9.43 13.10 2.32
CA PHE A 262 9.22 14.42 1.71
C PHE A 262 9.52 15.56 2.67
N ASP A 263 8.96 15.51 3.89
CA ASP A 263 9.04 16.57 4.89
C ASP A 263 10.48 16.79 5.41
N ASN A 264 11.33 15.76 5.33
CA ASN A 264 12.71 15.78 5.82
C ASN A 264 13.75 15.74 4.69
N ASP A 265 13.34 15.87 3.43
CA ASP A 265 14.21 15.77 2.25
C ASP A 265 15.14 14.54 2.27
N LEU A 266 14.58 13.36 2.57
CA LEU A 266 15.38 12.14 2.73
C LEU A 266 15.74 11.49 1.37
N PHE A 267 14.91 11.71 0.34
CA PHE A 267 15.16 11.19 -1.01
C PHE A 267 16.32 11.87 -1.71
N GLY A 268 16.53 13.18 -1.49
CA GLY A 268 17.67 13.90 -2.07
C GLY A 268 17.62 14.16 -3.58
N THR A 269 16.54 13.83 -4.26
CA THR A 269 16.31 14.07 -5.70
C THR A 269 15.45 15.31 -5.93
N THR A 270 15.35 15.79 -7.18
CA THR A 270 14.43 16.88 -7.54
C THR A 270 13.00 16.39 -7.76
N HIS A 271 12.84 15.13 -8.20
CA HIS A 271 11.58 14.46 -8.46
C HIS A 271 11.49 13.10 -7.77
N VAL A 272 10.28 12.71 -7.39
CA VAL A 272 9.96 11.39 -6.83
C VAL A 272 8.74 10.85 -7.55
N ALA A 273 8.89 9.70 -8.18
CA ALA A 273 7.79 8.95 -8.78
C ALA A 273 7.28 7.90 -7.80
N VAL A 274 6.07 8.10 -7.28
CA VAL A 274 5.39 7.14 -6.40
C VAL A 274 4.62 6.15 -7.26
N VAL A 275 5.06 4.90 -7.31
CA VAL A 275 4.47 3.81 -8.09
C VAL A 275 3.45 3.06 -7.23
N LYS A 276 2.17 3.24 -7.53
CA LYS A 276 1.04 2.82 -6.71
C LYS A 276 0.47 1.48 -7.15
N ASP A 277 0.36 0.55 -6.22
CA ASP A 277 -0.41 -0.68 -6.38
C ASP A 277 -1.88 -0.45 -6.05
N CYS A 278 -2.67 -0.13 -7.09
CA CYS A 278 -4.11 0.10 -6.96
C CYS A 278 -4.96 -1.13 -7.29
N PHE A 279 -4.37 -2.21 -7.81
CA PHE A 279 -5.12 -3.24 -8.55
C PHE A 279 -4.76 -4.68 -8.19
N ASP A 280 -3.71 -4.91 -7.42
CA ASP A 280 -3.17 -6.26 -7.19
C ASP A 280 -3.07 -6.59 -5.68
N TRP A 281 -2.23 -5.86 -4.93
CA TRP A 281 -1.95 -6.08 -3.49
C TRP A 281 -1.73 -7.55 -3.11
N ALA A 282 -0.93 -8.22 -3.93
CA ALA A 282 -0.59 -9.62 -3.75
C ALA A 282 0.76 -9.77 -3.03
N GLN A 283 0.86 -10.75 -2.12
CA GLN A 283 2.08 -11.01 -1.36
C GLN A 283 3.25 -11.44 -2.25
N GLU A 284 2.96 -12.12 -3.36
CA GLU A 284 3.95 -12.59 -4.35
C GLU A 284 4.56 -11.43 -5.16
N ARG A 285 3.94 -10.26 -5.11
CA ARG A 285 4.34 -9.02 -5.79
C ARG A 285 4.38 -7.84 -4.81
N MET A 286 4.89 -8.11 -3.61
CA MET A 286 4.81 -7.20 -2.45
C MET A 286 5.64 -5.92 -2.60
N HIS A 287 6.66 -5.94 -3.45
CA HIS A 287 7.60 -4.83 -3.67
C HIS A 287 7.73 -4.46 -5.15
N LEU A 288 8.17 -3.25 -5.44
CA LEU A 288 8.47 -2.81 -6.81
C LEU A 288 9.50 -3.71 -7.52
N ASP A 289 10.55 -4.16 -6.81
CA ASP A 289 11.60 -5.05 -7.35
C ASP A 289 11.15 -6.49 -7.66
N THR A 290 9.89 -6.81 -7.39
CA THR A 290 9.23 -8.07 -7.76
C THR A 290 8.34 -7.94 -8.99
N ILE A 291 8.22 -6.74 -9.56
CA ILE A 291 7.43 -6.50 -10.78
C ILE A 291 8.18 -5.71 -11.86
N TRP A 292 9.27 -5.06 -11.49
CA TRP A 292 10.05 -4.18 -12.35
C TRP A 292 11.50 -4.05 -11.85
N ASN A 293 12.48 -3.99 -12.75
CA ASN A 293 13.90 -3.83 -12.39
C ASN A 293 14.74 -3.22 -13.52
N ILE A 294 15.84 -2.52 -13.20
CA ILE A 294 16.67 -1.78 -14.16
C ILE A 294 17.72 -2.70 -14.80
N VAL A 295 17.63 -2.85 -16.12
CA VAL A 295 18.56 -3.64 -16.94
C VAL A 295 19.76 -2.80 -17.36
N HIS A 296 19.52 -1.57 -17.85
CA HIS A 296 20.55 -0.63 -18.31
C HIS A 296 20.04 0.82 -18.14
N ASP A 297 20.85 1.83 -18.47
CA ASP A 297 20.50 3.27 -18.45
C ASP A 297 19.18 3.62 -19.18
N THR A 298 18.80 2.86 -20.20
CA THR A 298 17.60 3.09 -21.02
C THR A 298 16.75 1.82 -21.17
N ALA A 299 17.00 0.79 -20.36
CA ALA A 299 16.29 -0.49 -20.46
C ALA A 299 15.90 -1.01 -19.09
N CYS A 300 14.69 -1.53 -18.96
CA CYS A 300 14.21 -2.18 -17.74
C CYS A 300 13.43 -3.46 -18.06
N ALA A 301 13.40 -4.40 -17.13
CA ALA A 301 12.52 -5.57 -17.19
C ALA A 301 11.24 -5.29 -16.42
N MET A 302 10.10 -5.80 -16.90
CA MET A 302 8.80 -5.61 -16.26
C MET A 302 7.91 -6.84 -16.50
N LEU A 303 7.06 -7.18 -15.55
CA LEU A 303 6.10 -8.28 -15.75
C LEU A 303 5.05 -7.93 -16.80
N ASP A 304 4.81 -8.85 -17.73
CA ASP A 304 3.83 -8.72 -18.81
C ASP A 304 2.41 -8.43 -18.29
N VAL A 305 2.03 -9.06 -17.18
CA VAL A 305 0.76 -8.82 -16.50
C VAL A 305 0.64 -7.45 -15.85
N VAL A 306 1.68 -6.62 -15.82
CA VAL A 306 1.62 -5.23 -15.32
C VAL A 306 1.72 -4.21 -16.47
N ILE A 307 2.11 -4.65 -17.68
CA ILE A 307 2.33 -3.75 -18.82
C ILE A 307 1.00 -3.31 -19.45
N GLY A 308 0.82 -1.99 -19.51
CA GLY A 308 -0.20 -1.33 -20.31
C GLY A 308 -1.55 -1.13 -19.62
N GLY A 309 -2.33 -0.18 -20.14
CA GLY A 309 -3.59 0.26 -19.53
C GLY A 309 -4.70 -0.80 -19.46
N ASP A 310 -4.64 -1.84 -20.29
CA ASP A 310 -5.62 -2.92 -20.33
C ASP A 310 -5.39 -4.01 -19.27
N SER A 311 -4.18 -4.06 -18.70
CA SER A 311 -3.83 -4.99 -17.63
C SER A 311 -4.72 -4.78 -16.40
N ASP A 312 -5.19 -5.89 -15.84
CA ASP A 312 -5.94 -5.91 -14.57
C ASP A 312 -5.03 -5.75 -13.35
N ARG A 313 -3.70 -5.73 -13.52
CA ARG A 313 -2.69 -5.52 -12.47
C ARG A 313 -1.69 -4.43 -12.83
N ARG A 314 -2.07 -3.47 -13.68
CA ARG A 314 -1.24 -2.29 -13.99
C ARG A 314 -0.84 -1.52 -12.72
N ARG A 315 0.07 -0.55 -12.86
CA ARG A 315 0.42 0.38 -11.76
C ARG A 315 0.18 1.81 -12.21
N LEU A 316 -0.09 2.69 -11.25
CA LEU A 316 -0.26 4.13 -11.50
C LEU A 316 0.88 4.90 -10.86
N VAL A 317 1.30 6.01 -11.45
CA VAL A 317 2.41 6.83 -10.99
C VAL A 317 1.91 8.22 -10.66
N ASP A 318 2.23 8.65 -9.44
CA ASP A 318 2.17 10.04 -9.03
C ASP A 318 3.58 10.62 -9.04
N LEU A 319 3.81 11.67 -9.84
CA LEU A 319 5.08 12.35 -9.92
C LEU A 319 5.05 13.61 -9.04
N TYR A 320 5.95 13.66 -8.08
CA TYR A 320 6.17 14.82 -7.22
C TYR A 320 7.45 15.54 -7.61
N LYS A 321 7.45 16.87 -7.53
CA LYS A 321 8.58 17.75 -7.83
C LYS A 321 8.84 18.70 -6.68
N LYS A 322 10.10 19.01 -6.39
CA LYS A 322 10.44 20.07 -5.44
C LYS A 322 10.06 21.45 -6.00
N ASP A 323 9.31 22.21 -5.21
CA ASP A 323 9.04 23.62 -5.47
C ASP A 323 10.24 24.51 -5.10
N GLU A 324 10.09 25.83 -5.27
CA GLU A 324 11.12 26.83 -4.95
C GLU A 324 11.51 26.84 -3.45
N ASN A 325 10.66 26.32 -2.57
CA ASN A 325 10.91 26.20 -1.13
C ASN A 325 11.53 24.84 -0.77
N GLY A 326 11.80 23.98 -1.76
CA GLY A 326 12.33 22.64 -1.57
C GLY A 326 11.30 21.60 -1.11
N LYS A 327 10.01 21.92 -1.13
CA LYS A 327 8.93 21.00 -0.75
C LYS A 327 8.44 20.22 -1.96
N TYR A 328 8.26 18.91 -1.79
CA TYR A 328 7.64 18.08 -2.82
C TYR A 328 6.16 18.42 -3.00
N VAL A 329 5.77 18.73 -4.24
CA VAL A 329 4.40 18.99 -4.66
C VAL A 329 4.02 18.07 -5.81
N LEU A 330 2.78 17.59 -5.81
CA LEU A 330 2.25 16.71 -6.86
C LEU A 330 2.21 17.48 -8.19
N GLU A 331 2.99 17.03 -9.17
CA GLU A 331 3.07 17.62 -10.51
C GLU A 331 2.19 16.83 -11.49
N VAL A 332 2.19 15.50 -11.37
CA VAL A 332 1.40 14.60 -12.23
C VAL A 332 0.77 13.50 -11.38
N ASN A 333 -0.45 13.11 -11.72
CA ASN A 333 -1.21 12.13 -10.97
C ASN A 333 -1.77 11.03 -11.88
N ASP A 334 -1.77 9.80 -11.37
CA ASP A 334 -2.42 8.62 -11.96
C ASP A 334 -1.99 8.29 -13.41
N VAL A 335 -0.71 8.49 -13.74
CA VAL A 335 -0.15 8.04 -15.04
C VAL A 335 0.06 6.54 -15.02
N GLU A 336 -0.33 5.83 -16.07
CA GLU A 336 -0.03 4.39 -16.16
C GLU A 336 1.50 4.16 -16.17
N PHE A 337 1.99 3.20 -15.38
CA PHE A 337 3.42 3.04 -15.10
C PHE A 337 4.24 2.66 -16.33
N TYR A 338 3.73 1.77 -17.19
CA TYR A 338 4.41 1.43 -18.44
C TYR A 338 4.49 2.64 -19.39
N GLU A 339 3.43 3.44 -19.49
CA GLU A 339 3.47 4.72 -20.21
C GLU A 339 4.49 5.69 -19.59
N PHE A 340 4.52 5.81 -18.26
CA PHE A 340 5.49 6.66 -17.56
C PHE A 340 6.94 6.26 -17.87
N LEU A 341 7.26 4.96 -17.84
CA LEU A 341 8.59 4.44 -18.17
C LEU A 341 9.02 4.84 -19.59
N LYS A 342 8.12 4.72 -20.57
CA LYS A 342 8.39 5.18 -21.95
C LYS A 342 8.64 6.68 -22.02
N LEU A 343 7.88 7.49 -21.28
CA LEU A 343 8.03 8.95 -21.26
C LEU A 343 9.40 9.40 -20.72
N ILE A 344 9.94 8.67 -19.74
CA ILE A 344 11.26 8.96 -19.18
C ILE A 344 12.41 8.24 -19.95
N GLY A 345 12.10 7.55 -21.05
CA GLY A 345 13.08 7.01 -21.98
C GLY A 345 13.49 5.55 -21.76
N TYR A 346 12.75 4.78 -20.97
CA TYR A 346 13.00 3.35 -20.82
C TYR A 346 12.33 2.53 -21.92
N HIS A 347 13.11 1.62 -22.51
CA HIS A 347 12.62 0.44 -23.20
C HIS A 347 12.27 -0.65 -22.17
N VAL A 348 11.10 -1.27 -22.32
CA VAL A 348 10.59 -2.27 -21.38
C VAL A 348 10.69 -3.65 -22.00
N ILE A 349 11.45 -4.53 -21.34
CA ILE A 349 11.62 -5.94 -21.70
C ILE A 349 10.58 -6.76 -20.90
N PRO A 350 9.58 -7.37 -21.54
CA PRO A 350 8.54 -8.12 -20.84
C PRO A 350 9.07 -9.47 -20.32
N LEU A 351 8.78 -9.75 -19.05
CA LEU A 351 8.97 -11.04 -18.40
C LEU A 351 7.61 -11.61 -17.98
N SER A 352 7.45 -12.94 -17.99
CA SER A 352 6.16 -13.56 -17.67
C SER A 352 5.99 -13.86 -16.18
N GLU A 353 4.76 -14.13 -15.74
CA GLU A 353 4.51 -14.62 -14.37
C GLU A 353 5.29 -15.89 -14.02
N ARG A 354 5.62 -16.72 -15.02
CA ARG A 354 6.47 -17.91 -14.81
C ARG A 354 7.90 -17.51 -14.48
N ASP A 355 8.42 -16.49 -15.16
CA ASP A 355 9.74 -15.94 -14.84
C ASP A 355 9.71 -15.36 -13.42
N GLN A 356 8.62 -14.68 -13.05
CA GLN A 356 8.44 -14.15 -11.70
C GLN A 356 8.40 -15.21 -10.61
N ALA A 357 7.72 -16.33 -10.84
CA ALA A 357 7.70 -17.45 -9.89
C ALA A 357 9.09 -18.04 -9.62
N ASN A 358 10.04 -17.85 -10.56
CA ASN A 358 11.45 -18.18 -10.38
C ASN A 358 12.32 -16.97 -9.98
N TYR A 359 11.68 -15.86 -9.60
CA TYR A 359 12.33 -14.58 -9.28
C TYR A 359 13.22 -14.01 -10.39
N GLY A 360 12.92 -14.34 -11.65
CA GLY A 360 13.70 -13.93 -12.82
C GLY A 360 13.81 -12.41 -13.01
N ILE A 361 12.88 -11.61 -12.46
CA ILE A 361 12.96 -10.14 -12.47
C ILE A 361 13.82 -9.58 -11.34
N ASN A 362 14.04 -10.35 -10.27
CA ASN A 362 14.75 -9.93 -9.05
C ASN A 362 16.27 -10.15 -9.20
N PHE A 363 16.80 -9.85 -10.38
CA PHE A 363 18.23 -9.89 -10.68
C PHE A 363 18.97 -8.68 -10.08
N LEU A 364 20.27 -8.83 -9.84
CA LEU A 364 21.11 -7.72 -9.40
C LEU A 364 21.86 -7.12 -10.59
N ASN A 365 21.74 -5.82 -10.77
CA ASN A 365 22.59 -5.03 -11.67
C ASN A 365 23.83 -4.52 -10.92
N ILE A 366 25.02 -4.99 -11.31
CA ILE A 366 26.30 -4.57 -10.72
C ILE A 366 27.00 -3.45 -11.51
N GLY A 367 26.35 -2.95 -12.56
CA GLY A 367 26.71 -1.76 -13.32
C GLY A 367 26.97 -2.02 -14.80
N ASN A 368 26.81 -0.99 -15.63
CA ASN A 368 27.03 -1.05 -17.09
C ASN A 368 26.27 -2.22 -17.78
N GLY A 369 25.04 -2.49 -17.35
CA GLY A 369 24.22 -3.60 -17.86
C GLY A 369 24.66 -4.98 -17.41
N HIS A 370 25.60 -5.09 -16.47
CA HIS A 370 26.06 -6.37 -15.97
C HIS A 370 25.08 -6.93 -14.95
N LEU A 371 24.35 -7.96 -15.34
CA LEU A 371 23.33 -8.60 -14.51
C LEU A 371 23.78 -9.94 -13.93
N ILE A 372 23.42 -10.18 -12.67
CA ILE A 372 23.44 -11.51 -12.04
C ILE A 372 22.00 -11.98 -11.86
N CYS A 373 21.61 -13.01 -12.59
CA CYS A 373 20.23 -13.48 -12.69
C CYS A 373 20.05 -14.86 -12.01
N PRO A 374 18.90 -15.10 -11.34
CA PRO A 374 18.59 -16.41 -10.76
C PRO A 374 17.93 -17.37 -11.74
N ASP A 375 17.33 -16.86 -12.82
CA ASP A 375 16.55 -17.65 -13.79
C ASP A 375 17.11 -17.54 -15.21
N MET A 376 17.30 -18.71 -15.84
CA MET A 376 17.88 -18.82 -17.18
C MET A 376 16.94 -18.34 -18.29
N GLU A 377 15.63 -18.54 -18.15
CA GLU A 377 14.66 -18.15 -19.18
C GLU A 377 14.46 -16.63 -19.20
N ALA A 378 14.37 -16.00 -18.03
CA ALA A 378 14.39 -14.54 -17.89
C ALA A 378 15.68 -13.94 -18.47
N ALA A 379 16.83 -14.50 -18.11
CA ALA A 379 18.12 -14.06 -18.64
C ALA A 379 18.20 -14.16 -20.17
N ARG A 380 17.67 -15.23 -20.77
CA ARG A 380 17.58 -15.39 -22.23
C ARG A 380 16.69 -14.36 -22.89
N LYS A 381 15.57 -14.00 -22.26
CA LYS A 381 14.66 -12.96 -22.77
C LYS A 381 15.36 -11.60 -22.78
N ILE A 382 16.03 -11.24 -21.68
CA ILE A 382 16.82 -10.01 -21.57
C ILE A 382 17.95 -10.02 -22.62
N ALA A 383 18.74 -11.09 -22.72
CA ALA A 383 19.86 -11.18 -23.66
C ALA A 383 19.46 -11.13 -25.14
N ARG A 384 18.21 -11.50 -25.48
CA ARG A 384 17.70 -11.46 -26.86
C ARG A 384 17.19 -10.09 -27.27
N ASP A 385 16.82 -9.26 -26.31
CA ASP A 385 16.39 -7.89 -26.57
C ASP A 385 17.61 -7.02 -26.91
N GLU A 386 17.50 -6.20 -27.95
CA GLU A 386 18.60 -5.34 -28.40
C GLU A 386 19.02 -4.29 -27.36
N ASN A 387 18.13 -3.95 -26.42
CA ASN A 387 18.39 -3.02 -25.32
C ASN A 387 18.89 -3.73 -24.05
N GLY A 388 18.83 -5.07 -23.99
CA GLY A 388 19.37 -5.90 -22.92
C GLY A 388 20.88 -6.05 -22.99
N THR A 389 21.58 -4.93 -23.13
CA THR A 389 23.03 -4.89 -23.34
C THR A 389 23.80 -5.10 -22.04
N GLY A 390 24.99 -5.70 -22.14
CA GLY A 390 25.86 -5.99 -21.01
C GLY A 390 26.12 -7.48 -20.80
N LYS A 391 26.87 -7.82 -19.75
CA LYS A 391 27.19 -9.20 -19.39
C LYS A 391 26.08 -9.78 -18.51
N ILE A 392 25.58 -10.97 -18.81
CA ILE A 392 24.59 -11.65 -17.98
C ILE A 392 25.19 -12.94 -17.43
N GLU A 393 25.24 -13.07 -16.10
CA GLU A 393 25.66 -14.28 -15.40
C GLU A 393 24.46 -14.90 -14.71
N VAL A 394 24.17 -16.17 -15.01
CA VAL A 394 23.07 -16.91 -14.39
C VAL A 394 23.62 -17.84 -13.32
N ILE A 395 23.03 -17.82 -12.13
CA ILE A 395 23.42 -18.67 -11.00
C ILE A 395 22.21 -19.40 -10.45
N ASP A 396 22.41 -20.61 -9.93
CA ASP A 396 21.37 -21.26 -9.12
C ASP A 396 21.30 -20.54 -7.77
N TYR A 397 20.10 -20.06 -7.45
CA TYR A 397 19.78 -19.38 -6.21
C TYR A 397 18.43 -19.86 -5.65
N SER A 398 18.04 -21.09 -6.03
CA SER A 398 16.70 -21.61 -5.83
C SER A 398 16.37 -21.87 -4.36
N HIS A 399 17.32 -22.30 -3.52
CA HIS A 399 17.06 -22.52 -2.10
C HIS A 399 16.99 -21.23 -1.30
N VAL A 400 17.77 -20.20 -1.65
CA VAL A 400 17.56 -18.86 -1.08
C VAL A 400 16.23 -18.28 -1.53
N SER A 401 15.86 -18.47 -2.80
CA SER A 401 14.59 -17.97 -3.37
C SER A 401 13.34 -18.48 -2.67
N ARG A 402 13.40 -19.69 -2.10
CA ARG A 402 12.31 -20.26 -1.27
C ARG A 402 12.03 -19.49 0.02
N MET A 403 12.85 -18.52 0.39
CA MET A 403 12.63 -17.66 1.56
C MET A 403 11.87 -16.35 1.22
N TYR A 404 11.16 -16.28 0.07
CA TYR A 404 10.41 -15.09 -0.44
C TYR A 404 11.25 -13.95 -1.04
N GLY A 405 12.44 -14.22 -1.59
CA GLY A 405 13.24 -13.19 -2.24
C GLY A 405 14.48 -13.76 -2.93
N SER A 406 15.10 -13.03 -3.86
CA SER A 406 16.23 -13.54 -4.63
C SER A 406 17.45 -12.61 -4.57
N ILE A 407 18.28 -12.60 -5.62
CA ILE A 407 19.60 -11.96 -5.65
C ILE A 407 19.52 -10.46 -5.34
N HIS A 408 18.53 -9.74 -5.89
CA HIS A 408 18.36 -8.32 -5.58
C HIS A 408 17.94 -8.10 -4.12
N CYS A 409 16.98 -8.89 -3.62
CA CYS A 409 16.53 -8.81 -2.22
C CYS A 409 17.65 -9.16 -1.23
N SER A 410 18.53 -10.10 -1.57
CA SER A 410 19.63 -10.56 -0.70
C SER A 410 20.85 -9.64 -0.68
N THR A 411 20.83 -8.57 -1.47
CA THR A 411 21.96 -7.66 -1.62
C THR A 411 21.55 -6.21 -1.36
N GLN A 412 22.27 -5.55 -0.46
CA GLN A 412 22.21 -4.09 -0.33
C GLN A 412 23.49 -3.49 -0.89
N VAL A 413 23.39 -2.83 -2.03
CA VAL A 413 24.53 -2.09 -2.58
C VAL A 413 24.71 -0.82 -1.74
N ILE A 414 25.88 -0.66 -1.15
CA ILE A 414 26.19 0.44 -0.22
C ILE A 414 26.89 1.58 -0.97
N HIS A 415 27.71 1.23 -1.96
CA HIS A 415 28.47 2.19 -2.74
C HIS A 415 28.44 1.81 -4.22
N ARG A 416 28.02 2.77 -5.06
CA ARG A 416 28.12 2.70 -6.51
C ARG A 416 28.96 3.87 -7.03
N GLU A 417 29.76 3.62 -8.05
CA GLU A 417 30.55 4.64 -8.76
C GLU A 417 30.01 4.85 -10.18
N ASN A 418 30.10 6.09 -10.66
CA ASN A 418 29.79 6.43 -12.04
C ASN A 418 31.10 6.58 -12.84
N GLU A 419 31.33 5.74 -13.84
CA GLU A 419 32.47 5.90 -14.76
C GLU A 419 32.26 7.04 -15.78
N LYS A 420 31.01 7.43 -16.03
CA LYS A 420 30.64 8.48 -16.99
C LYS A 420 30.39 9.80 -16.26
N ASN A 421 31.44 10.59 -16.07
CA ASN A 421 31.29 12.01 -15.74
C ASN A 421 30.55 12.73 -16.89
N GLY A 422 29.24 12.85 -16.78
CA GLY A 422 28.41 13.68 -17.66
C GLY A 422 27.77 12.93 -18.82
N GLU A 423 26.58 12.39 -18.58
CA GLU A 423 25.37 12.57 -19.40
C GLU A 423 24.25 11.82 -18.67
N ALA A 424 23.44 12.55 -17.91
CA ALA A 424 22.26 11.97 -17.27
C ALA A 424 21.32 11.47 -18.37
N ALA A 425 21.01 10.18 -18.36
CA ALA A 425 19.94 9.61 -19.17
C ALA A 425 18.61 10.25 -18.75
N GLY A 426 17.84 10.69 -19.75
CA GLY A 426 16.45 11.11 -19.60
C GLY A 426 16.26 12.57 -19.17
N ARG A 427 16.12 13.47 -20.15
CA ARG A 427 15.35 14.70 -19.90
C ARG A 427 13.94 14.25 -19.53
N LEU A 428 13.48 14.56 -18.32
CA LEU A 428 12.08 14.41 -17.93
C LEU A 428 11.25 15.32 -18.85
N VAL A 429 10.85 14.82 -20.02
CA VAL A 429 9.92 15.51 -20.90
C VAL A 429 8.53 15.14 -20.40
N VAL A 430 8.01 15.92 -19.47
CA VAL A 430 6.61 15.81 -19.01
C VAL A 430 5.73 16.29 -20.17
N PRO A 431 5.10 15.42 -20.98
CA PRO A 431 4.27 15.89 -22.08
C PRO A 431 2.94 16.41 -21.54
N HIS A 432 2.12 16.97 -22.43
CA HIS A 432 0.76 17.46 -22.18
C HIS A 432 -0.14 16.38 -21.55
N MET A 433 -0.07 16.24 -20.22
CA MET A 433 -0.88 15.28 -19.48
C MET A 433 -2.20 15.90 -19.06
N ARG A 434 -3.23 15.04 -18.96
CA ARG A 434 -4.61 15.44 -18.64
C ARG A 434 -4.60 16.33 -17.41
N LYS A 435 -5.27 17.48 -17.49
CA LYS A 435 -5.44 18.35 -16.33
C LYS A 435 -6.05 17.53 -15.20
N LEU A 436 -5.44 17.59 -14.01
CA LEU A 436 -5.98 17.06 -12.74
C LEU A 436 -7.45 17.47 -12.51
N TRP A 437 -7.85 18.59 -13.10
CA TRP A 437 -9.20 19.14 -13.03
C TRP A 437 -9.65 19.50 -14.44
N THR A 438 -10.72 18.86 -14.92
CA THR A 438 -11.46 19.39 -16.05
C THR A 438 -12.28 20.58 -15.57
N THR A 439 -12.33 21.66 -16.36
CA THR A 439 -13.19 22.82 -16.06
C THR A 439 -14.38 22.72 -16.99
N ARG A 440 -15.55 22.35 -16.45
CA ARG A 440 -16.82 22.57 -17.11
C ARG A 440 -17.52 23.72 -16.41
N GLU A 441 -17.93 24.72 -17.18
CA GLU A 441 -18.66 25.87 -16.64
C GLU A 441 -20.15 25.53 -16.53
N GLY A 442 -20.75 25.92 -15.41
CA GLY A 442 -22.18 25.80 -15.17
C GLY A 442 -22.53 24.64 -14.25
N ARG A 443 -23.74 24.71 -13.68
CA ARG A 443 -24.23 23.71 -12.75
C ARG A 443 -24.61 22.44 -13.49
N LEU A 444 -23.84 21.37 -13.30
CA LEU A 444 -24.06 20.08 -13.96
C LEU A 444 -24.70 19.06 -13.02
N GLN A 445 -25.52 18.19 -13.59
CA GLN A 445 -26.05 17.02 -12.86
C GLN A 445 -25.00 15.91 -12.75
N THR A 446 -24.12 15.78 -13.74
CA THR A 446 -23.15 14.69 -13.87
C THR A 446 -21.73 15.22 -14.03
N SER A 447 -20.75 14.35 -13.76
CA SER A 447 -19.33 14.65 -13.97
C SER A 447 -18.69 13.65 -14.95
N ASP A 448 -17.63 14.10 -15.62
CA ASP A 448 -16.70 13.23 -16.36
C ASP A 448 -15.45 12.86 -15.55
N THR A 449 -15.34 13.39 -14.32
CA THR A 449 -14.22 13.21 -13.41
C THR A 449 -14.70 12.68 -12.07
N ILE A 450 -14.09 11.60 -11.61
CA ILE A 450 -14.47 10.91 -10.39
C ILE A 450 -13.25 10.53 -9.55
N LEU A 451 -13.48 10.24 -8.29
CA LEU A 451 -12.54 9.59 -7.39
C LEU A 451 -13.04 8.18 -7.05
N MET A 452 -12.12 7.22 -7.00
CA MET A 452 -12.36 5.84 -6.59
C MET A 452 -11.32 5.39 -5.57
N CYS A 453 -11.70 4.47 -4.67
CA CYS A 453 -10.81 3.90 -3.67
C CYS A 453 -10.63 2.40 -3.92
N PRO A 454 -9.40 1.89 -4.14
CA PRO A 454 -9.15 0.46 -4.20
C PRO A 454 -9.64 -0.26 -2.93
N PRO A 455 -10.18 -1.50 -3.03
CA PRO A 455 -10.70 -2.28 -1.90
C PRO A 455 -9.59 -2.99 -1.09
N THR A 456 -8.67 -2.21 -0.52
CA THR A 456 -7.41 -2.63 0.10
C THR A 456 -7.57 -3.57 1.29
N GLY A 457 -8.41 -3.16 2.23
CA GLY A 457 -8.74 -3.86 3.46
C GLY A 457 -10.11 -4.53 3.39
N PHE A 458 -10.68 -4.64 2.19
CA PHE A 458 -12.07 -5.00 1.97
C PHE A 458 -12.40 -6.38 2.51
N PHE A 459 -13.45 -6.42 3.32
CA PHE A 459 -14.02 -7.61 3.91
C PHE A 459 -15.41 -7.29 4.45
N PHE A 460 -16.10 -8.29 5.01
CA PHE A 460 -17.33 -8.07 5.75
C PHE A 460 -17.10 -7.12 6.95
N ASN A 461 -17.80 -5.99 6.96
CA ASN A 461 -17.78 -5.02 8.04
C ASN A 461 -18.81 -5.37 9.13
N THR A 462 -18.34 -5.83 10.29
CA THR A 462 -19.24 -6.23 11.38
C THR A 462 -20.02 -5.07 11.99
N GLN A 463 -19.47 -3.85 12.02
CA GLN A 463 -20.17 -2.67 12.56
C GLN A 463 -21.26 -2.21 11.60
N ALA A 464 -20.93 -2.04 10.32
CA ALA A 464 -21.90 -1.61 9.30
C ALA A 464 -23.00 -2.64 9.03
N ALA A 465 -22.75 -3.93 9.24
CA ALA A 465 -23.75 -4.98 9.07
C ALA A 465 -24.86 -4.95 10.13
N GLU A 466 -24.74 -4.15 11.20
CA GLU A 466 -25.79 -3.99 12.21
C GLU A 466 -27.04 -3.29 11.66
N ASP A 467 -26.88 -2.39 10.68
CA ASP A 467 -27.99 -1.64 10.06
C ASP A 467 -28.08 -1.81 8.53
N ASN A 468 -27.17 -2.56 7.91
CA ASN A 468 -27.18 -2.83 6.48
C ASN A 468 -27.63 -4.27 6.17
N SER A 469 -28.93 -4.43 5.88
CA SER A 469 -29.53 -5.73 5.53
C SER A 469 -29.04 -6.34 4.21
N PHE A 470 -28.32 -5.57 3.38
CA PHE A 470 -27.78 -6.01 2.08
C PHE A 470 -26.45 -6.77 2.20
N MET A 471 -25.85 -6.81 3.39
CA MET A 471 -24.56 -7.48 3.64
C MET A 471 -24.73 -8.96 4.00
N ASN A 472 -23.98 -9.82 3.33
CA ASN A 472 -23.99 -11.26 3.58
C ASN A 472 -22.77 -11.71 4.39
N LYS A 473 -22.98 -12.65 5.32
CA LYS A 473 -21.88 -13.21 6.12
C LYS A 473 -20.89 -13.98 5.23
N PRO A 474 -19.57 -13.83 5.47
CA PRO A 474 -18.54 -14.44 4.66
C PRO A 474 -18.49 -15.97 4.80
N LYS A 475 -18.25 -16.66 3.69
CA LYS A 475 -17.95 -18.11 3.63
C LYS A 475 -16.50 -18.40 3.25
N MET A 476 -15.73 -17.34 2.98
CA MET A 476 -14.35 -17.37 2.50
C MET A 476 -13.46 -16.57 3.46
N THR A 477 -12.15 -16.79 3.37
CA THR A 477 -11.17 -16.04 4.17
C THR A 477 -11.10 -14.57 3.74
N LYS A 478 -10.60 -13.71 4.63
CA LYS A 478 -10.40 -12.27 4.35
C LYS A 478 -9.56 -12.03 3.11
N SER A 479 -8.45 -12.74 2.98
CA SER A 479 -7.56 -12.62 1.81
C SER A 479 -8.24 -13.04 0.50
N GLN A 480 -9.09 -14.08 0.50
CA GLN A 480 -9.81 -14.49 -0.70
C GLN A 480 -10.84 -13.45 -1.14
N ILE A 481 -11.60 -12.88 -0.20
CA ILE A 481 -12.60 -11.85 -0.48
C ILE A 481 -11.93 -10.57 -0.98
N GLN A 482 -10.86 -10.13 -0.31
CA GLN A 482 -10.11 -8.94 -0.71
C GLN A 482 -9.54 -9.07 -2.13
N ARG A 483 -8.90 -10.20 -2.47
CA ARG A 483 -8.40 -10.44 -3.84
C ARG A 483 -9.50 -10.45 -4.90
N ALA A 484 -10.67 -11.01 -4.59
CA ALA A 484 -11.81 -10.99 -5.51
C ALA A 484 -12.31 -9.56 -5.74
N ALA A 485 -12.48 -8.78 -4.66
CA ALA A 485 -12.88 -7.38 -4.74
C ALA A 485 -11.86 -6.50 -5.50
N MET A 486 -10.55 -6.72 -5.31
CA MET A 486 -9.50 -6.02 -6.05
C MET A 486 -9.59 -6.27 -7.56
N ARG A 487 -9.85 -7.52 -7.99
CA ARG A 487 -10.07 -7.85 -9.41
C ARG A 487 -11.31 -7.18 -9.98
N GLU A 488 -12.42 -7.24 -9.25
CA GLU A 488 -13.68 -6.56 -9.63
C GLU A 488 -13.47 -5.05 -9.78
N TYR A 489 -12.80 -4.43 -8.82
CA TYR A 489 -12.42 -3.02 -8.87
C TYR A 489 -11.54 -2.68 -10.08
N SER A 490 -10.53 -3.50 -10.37
CA SER A 490 -9.62 -3.25 -11.50
C SER A 490 -10.36 -3.27 -12.84
N VAL A 491 -11.24 -4.26 -13.04
CA VAL A 491 -12.10 -4.36 -14.23
C VAL A 491 -13.06 -3.18 -14.31
N PHE A 492 -13.67 -2.80 -13.19
CA PHE A 492 -14.59 -1.67 -13.12
C PHE A 492 -13.89 -0.34 -13.46
N HIS A 493 -12.72 -0.08 -12.88
CA HIS A 493 -11.89 1.08 -13.21
C HIS A 493 -11.51 1.10 -14.70
N ARG A 494 -11.11 -0.05 -15.28
CA ARG A 494 -10.76 -0.13 -16.70
C ARG A 494 -11.94 0.20 -17.59
N MET A 495 -13.14 -0.31 -17.29
CA MET A 495 -14.36 0.04 -18.03
C MET A 495 -14.61 1.55 -18.00
N LEU A 496 -14.54 2.19 -16.83
CA LEU A 496 -14.76 3.62 -16.70
C LEU A 496 -13.73 4.42 -17.52
N THR A 497 -12.46 4.07 -17.41
CA THR A 497 -11.36 4.82 -18.06
C THR A 497 -11.22 4.53 -19.55
N GLN A 498 -11.10 3.26 -19.94
CA GLN A 498 -10.81 2.85 -21.32
C GLN A 498 -12.07 2.81 -22.18
N ASP A 499 -13.16 2.25 -21.68
CA ASP A 499 -14.38 2.04 -22.48
C ASP A 499 -15.22 3.32 -22.56
N LEU A 500 -15.25 4.12 -21.48
CA LEU A 500 -16.08 5.32 -21.37
C LEU A 500 -15.28 6.64 -21.37
N GLY A 501 -13.95 6.60 -21.27
CA GLY A 501 -13.12 7.80 -21.28
C GLY A 501 -13.25 8.69 -20.05
N ILE A 502 -13.84 8.17 -18.95
CA ILE A 502 -14.02 8.90 -17.69
C ILE A 502 -12.65 9.13 -17.06
N ASN A 503 -12.45 10.31 -16.48
CA ASN A 503 -11.24 10.64 -15.74
C ASN A 503 -11.35 10.13 -14.31
N VAL A 504 -10.68 9.02 -14.01
CA VAL A 504 -10.75 8.36 -12.69
C VAL A 504 -9.46 8.64 -11.93
N HIS A 505 -9.60 9.34 -10.80
CA HIS A 505 -8.52 9.49 -9.83
C HIS A 505 -8.60 8.38 -8.78
N THR A 506 -7.46 7.97 -8.25
CA THR A 506 -7.38 6.97 -7.18
C THR A 506 -7.07 7.59 -5.83
N ALA A 507 -7.68 7.05 -4.78
CA ALA A 507 -7.42 7.37 -3.38
C ALA A 507 -7.17 6.07 -2.61
N ILE A 508 -5.93 5.81 -2.21
CA ILE A 508 -5.55 4.57 -1.54
C ILE A 508 -5.75 4.72 -0.03
N ASN A 509 -6.60 3.86 0.54
CA ASN A 509 -6.71 3.71 2.00
C ASN A 509 -5.86 2.54 2.47
N GLU A 510 -4.79 2.77 3.21
CA GLU A 510 -3.83 1.70 3.58
C GLU A 510 -4.26 0.93 4.85
N ARG A 511 -5.43 1.24 5.40
CA ARG A 511 -5.91 0.69 6.66
C ARG A 511 -6.69 -0.61 6.45
N MET A 512 -6.17 -1.69 7.01
CA MET A 512 -6.82 -3.01 6.97
C MET A 512 -8.04 -3.14 7.91
N ASP A 513 -8.28 -2.16 8.78
CA ASP A 513 -9.42 -2.09 9.71
C ASP A 513 -10.61 -1.25 9.20
N CYS A 514 -10.52 -0.76 7.96
CA CYS A 514 -11.52 0.09 7.30
C CYS A 514 -12.05 -0.61 6.03
N PRO A 515 -12.82 -1.72 6.16
CA PRO A 515 -13.21 -2.56 5.02
C PRO A 515 -14.07 -1.84 3.97
N ASP A 516 -14.86 -0.85 4.38
CA ASP A 516 -15.79 -0.14 3.50
C ASP A 516 -15.19 1.13 2.86
N ALA A 517 -13.87 1.32 2.95
CA ALA A 517 -13.18 2.48 2.36
C ALA A 517 -13.41 2.64 0.85
N VAL A 518 -13.76 1.54 0.16
CA VAL A 518 -14.19 1.55 -1.25
C VAL A 518 -15.42 2.46 -1.49
N PHE A 519 -16.24 2.72 -0.46
CA PHE A 519 -17.43 3.55 -0.51
C PHE A 519 -17.18 5.01 -0.05
N LEU A 520 -16.29 5.69 -0.78
CA LEU A 520 -15.77 7.02 -0.39
C LEU A 520 -16.80 8.16 -0.49
N ASN A 521 -17.88 7.97 -1.26
CA ASN A 521 -18.92 8.98 -1.49
C ASN A 521 -19.74 9.31 -0.22
N ASN A 522 -19.54 8.51 0.85
CA ASN A 522 -20.22 8.69 2.13
C ASN A 522 -19.52 9.72 3.03
N TRP A 523 -18.19 9.86 2.97
CA TRP A 523 -17.46 10.76 3.88
C TRP A 523 -17.14 12.13 3.27
N PHE A 524 -17.28 12.32 1.94
CA PHE A 524 -17.23 13.64 1.32
C PHE A 524 -18.08 13.76 0.04
N SER A 525 -18.23 15.00 -0.42
CA SER A 525 -18.71 15.32 -1.77
C SER A 525 -18.10 16.62 -2.25
N THR A 526 -18.10 16.83 -3.55
CA THR A 526 -17.69 18.09 -4.18
C THR A 526 -18.86 18.73 -4.92
N HIS A 527 -18.81 20.05 -5.03
CA HIS A 527 -19.88 20.86 -5.65
C HIS A 527 -19.27 22.06 -6.35
N ASP A 528 -19.83 22.42 -7.49
CA ASP A 528 -19.64 23.72 -8.10
C ASP A 528 -20.86 24.60 -7.75
N ASP A 529 -20.66 25.56 -6.85
CA ASP A 529 -21.72 26.46 -6.38
C ASP A 529 -21.42 27.92 -6.73
N ALA A 530 -22.37 28.82 -6.42
CA ALA A 530 -22.24 30.24 -6.74
C ALA A 530 -21.11 30.94 -5.97
N GLU A 531 -20.71 30.40 -4.80
CA GLU A 531 -19.58 30.88 -3.99
C GLU A 531 -18.25 30.24 -4.44
N GLY A 532 -18.31 29.21 -5.29
CA GLY A 532 -17.19 28.55 -5.96
C GLY A 532 -17.12 27.04 -5.68
N PRO A 533 -16.00 26.39 -6.06
CA PRO A 533 -15.79 24.97 -5.82
C PRO A 533 -15.72 24.66 -4.32
N THR A 534 -16.67 23.85 -3.85
CA THR A 534 -16.85 23.49 -2.44
C THR A 534 -16.58 22.01 -2.19
N LEU A 535 -15.82 21.72 -1.13
CA LEU A 535 -15.66 20.40 -0.53
C LEU A 535 -16.50 20.32 0.74
N VAL A 536 -17.35 19.29 0.85
CA VAL A 536 -18.08 18.99 2.08
C VAL A 536 -17.53 17.70 2.68
N LEU A 537 -17.18 17.73 3.97
CA LEU A 537 -16.82 16.54 4.76
C LEU A 537 -17.98 16.17 5.68
N TYR A 538 -18.25 14.87 5.78
CA TYR A 538 -19.46 14.34 6.38
C TYR A 538 -19.19 13.53 7.66
N PRO A 539 -20.10 13.57 8.66
CA PRO A 539 -20.06 12.71 9.82
C PRO A 539 -20.59 11.31 9.48
N MET A 540 -19.84 10.29 9.87
CA MET A 540 -20.13 8.87 9.67
C MET A 540 -20.69 8.27 10.96
N LYS A 541 -21.60 7.30 10.84
CA LYS A 541 -22.22 6.67 12.01
C LYS A 541 -21.23 5.83 12.83
N TYR A 542 -20.45 5.00 12.15
CA TYR A 542 -19.56 4.02 12.78
C TYR A 542 -18.12 4.52 12.86
N GLU A 543 -17.41 4.15 13.94
CA GLU A 543 -16.02 4.59 14.17
C GLU A 543 -15.06 4.05 13.12
N ASN A 544 -15.24 2.82 12.64
CA ASN A 544 -14.39 2.32 11.56
C ASN A 544 -14.65 3.06 10.23
N ARG A 545 -15.89 3.49 9.98
CA ARG A 545 -16.28 4.28 8.82
C ARG A 545 -15.68 5.70 8.87
N SER A 546 -15.66 6.37 10.03
CA SER A 546 -15.07 7.71 10.15
C SER A 546 -13.55 7.72 9.92
N ARG A 547 -12.87 6.60 10.21
CA ARG A 547 -11.44 6.38 9.97
C ARG A 547 -11.09 6.08 8.51
N GLU A 548 -12.08 5.95 7.62
CA GLU A 548 -11.87 5.76 6.18
C GLU A 548 -11.36 7.00 5.46
N ARG A 549 -11.51 8.18 6.08
CA ARG A 549 -11.00 9.44 5.53
C ARG A 549 -9.50 9.37 5.31
N ILE A 550 -9.07 9.61 4.07
CA ILE A 550 -7.67 9.54 3.68
C ILE A 550 -7.07 10.96 3.76
N PRO A 551 -6.15 11.24 4.70
CA PRO A 551 -5.61 12.59 4.90
C PRO A 551 -4.96 13.18 3.64
N GLU A 552 -4.20 12.37 2.90
CA GLU A 552 -3.52 12.80 1.66
C GLU A 552 -4.53 13.21 0.58
N THR A 553 -5.59 12.41 0.40
CA THR A 553 -6.69 12.73 -0.50
C THR A 553 -7.39 14.03 -0.10
N ILE A 554 -7.66 14.23 1.19
CA ILE A 554 -8.29 15.47 1.68
C ILE A 554 -7.38 16.68 1.43
N ALA A 555 -6.07 16.55 1.69
CA ALA A 555 -5.11 17.62 1.42
C ALA A 555 -5.09 17.98 -0.07
N ARG A 556 -5.06 16.96 -0.96
CA ARG A 556 -5.15 17.13 -2.40
C ARG A 556 -6.46 17.82 -2.83
N LEU A 557 -7.61 17.42 -2.28
CA LEU A 557 -8.90 18.05 -2.56
C LEU A 557 -8.95 19.51 -2.09
N LYS A 558 -8.44 19.83 -0.90
CA LYS A 558 -8.38 21.20 -0.35
C LYS A 558 -7.51 22.15 -1.19
N ASN A 559 -6.57 21.63 -1.97
CA ASN A 559 -5.81 22.45 -2.91
C ASN A 559 -6.70 22.99 -4.04
N ARG A 560 -7.75 22.28 -4.44
CA ARG A 560 -8.71 22.67 -5.50
C ARG A 560 -9.96 23.34 -4.94
N PHE A 561 -10.61 22.71 -3.97
CA PHE A 561 -11.88 23.13 -3.39
C PHE A 561 -11.61 24.00 -2.16
N LYS A 562 -11.45 25.31 -2.38
CA LYS A 562 -11.02 26.25 -1.35
C LYS A 562 -12.07 26.48 -0.27
N ARG A 563 -13.36 26.39 -0.62
CA ARG A 563 -14.46 26.44 0.34
C ARG A 563 -14.64 25.04 0.93
N VAL A 564 -14.40 24.90 2.23
CA VAL A 564 -14.53 23.62 2.95
C VAL A 564 -15.63 23.75 3.99
N ILE A 565 -16.69 22.95 3.85
CA ILE A 565 -17.72 22.79 4.87
C ILE A 565 -17.44 21.47 5.59
N ASP A 566 -17.00 21.56 6.84
CA ASP A 566 -16.69 20.38 7.63
C ASP A 566 -17.81 20.09 8.63
N LEU A 567 -18.64 19.09 8.32
CA LEU A 567 -19.70 18.58 9.19
C LEU A 567 -19.23 17.37 10.02
N SER A 568 -17.99 16.90 9.84
CA SER A 568 -17.47 15.72 10.58
C SER A 568 -17.41 15.94 12.09
N GLY A 569 -17.45 17.19 12.56
CA GLY A 569 -17.49 17.53 13.97
C GLY A 569 -18.69 16.94 14.73
N TYR A 570 -19.80 16.64 14.05
CA TYR A 570 -20.99 16.03 14.66
C TYR A 570 -20.73 14.64 15.25
N GLU A 571 -19.69 13.94 14.80
CA GLU A 571 -19.27 12.64 15.35
C GLU A 571 -18.78 12.74 16.80
N LYS A 572 -18.32 13.93 17.21
CA LYS A 572 -17.70 14.18 18.52
C LYS A 572 -18.65 14.85 19.51
N ALA A 573 -19.92 15.06 19.14
CA ALA A 573 -20.92 15.62 20.02
C ALA A 573 -21.28 14.63 21.15
N GLU A 574 -21.88 15.13 22.23
CA GLU A 574 -22.36 14.29 23.34
C GLU A 574 -23.39 13.26 22.86
N THR A 575 -24.23 13.65 21.90
CA THR A 575 -25.07 12.75 21.11
C THR A 575 -24.60 12.84 19.65
N PRO A 576 -23.80 11.86 19.17
CA PRO A 576 -23.31 11.86 17.80
C PRO A 576 -24.46 11.84 16.79
N LEU A 577 -24.32 12.64 15.73
CA LEU A 577 -25.24 12.65 14.59
C LEU A 577 -24.49 12.25 13.31
N ALA A 578 -25.17 11.60 12.39
CA ALA A 578 -24.63 11.07 11.15
C ALA A 578 -25.28 11.71 9.91
N LEU A 579 -24.50 11.81 8.84
CA LEU A 579 -24.97 12.13 7.51
C LEU A 579 -23.96 11.53 6.53
N GLU A 580 -24.16 10.29 6.09
CA GLU A 580 -23.23 9.58 5.19
C GLU A 580 -23.32 10.07 3.73
N GLY A 581 -23.09 11.38 3.55
CA GLY A 581 -22.86 12.05 2.28
C GLY A 581 -23.88 11.73 1.20
N THR A 582 -23.38 11.37 0.02
CA THR A 582 -24.23 11.03 -1.14
C THR A 582 -24.73 9.58 -1.12
N GLY A 583 -24.41 8.83 -0.06
CA GLY A 583 -25.12 7.60 0.29
C GLY A 583 -26.48 7.91 0.91
N ALA A 584 -26.46 8.78 1.92
CA ALA A 584 -27.62 9.26 2.64
C ALA A 584 -28.48 10.26 1.85
N MET A 585 -27.92 10.98 0.88
CA MET A 585 -28.64 11.97 0.06
C MET A 585 -28.50 11.71 -1.43
N VAL A 586 -29.59 11.87 -2.18
CA VAL A 586 -29.58 11.87 -3.64
C VAL A 586 -29.87 13.29 -4.13
N LEU A 587 -28.95 13.86 -4.90
CA LEU A 587 -28.94 15.28 -5.23
C LEU A 587 -29.39 15.52 -6.67
N ASP A 588 -30.49 16.24 -6.83
CA ASP A 588 -30.79 16.97 -8.07
C ASP A 588 -30.03 18.29 -8.02
N ARG A 589 -28.83 18.26 -8.60
CA ARG A 589 -27.89 19.36 -8.54
C ARG A 589 -28.42 20.54 -9.32
N VAL A 590 -28.96 20.31 -10.52
CA VAL A 590 -29.48 21.36 -11.41
C VAL A 590 -30.62 22.12 -10.74
N ASN A 591 -31.63 21.39 -10.23
CA ASN A 591 -32.83 21.99 -9.64
C ASN A 591 -32.69 22.32 -8.15
N ARG A 592 -31.53 22.04 -7.53
CA ARG A 592 -31.24 22.29 -6.11
C ARG A 592 -32.21 21.57 -5.18
N VAL A 593 -32.47 20.30 -5.43
CA VAL A 593 -33.31 19.47 -4.55
C VAL A 593 -32.46 18.34 -3.96
N ALA A 594 -32.50 18.19 -2.64
CA ALA A 594 -31.90 17.07 -1.93
C ALA A 594 -33.00 16.11 -1.51
N TYR A 595 -32.96 14.88 -2.02
CA TYR A 595 -33.85 13.80 -1.64
C TYR A 595 -33.20 12.96 -0.57
N MET A 596 -33.93 12.64 0.50
CA MET A 596 -33.41 11.91 1.65
C MET A 596 -34.48 11.02 2.27
N CYS A 597 -34.13 9.76 2.51
CA CYS A 597 -34.83 8.85 3.42
C CYS A 597 -34.18 8.92 4.80
N GLN A 598 -35.00 9.00 5.85
CA GLN A 598 -34.52 9.01 7.23
C GLN A 598 -33.95 7.64 7.59
N SER A 599 -32.77 7.62 8.19
CA SER A 599 -32.12 6.39 8.65
C SER A 599 -31.16 6.69 9.79
N GLN A 600 -30.57 5.64 10.37
CA GLN A 600 -29.52 5.78 11.39
C GLN A 600 -28.23 6.43 10.84
N ARG A 601 -28.15 6.68 9.53
CA ARG A 601 -27.00 7.28 8.83
C ARG A 601 -27.31 8.65 8.23
N ALA A 602 -28.51 9.18 8.49
CA ALA A 602 -29.02 10.43 7.93
C ALA A 602 -29.90 11.19 8.93
N ASP A 603 -29.27 11.96 9.81
CA ASP A 603 -29.96 12.77 10.81
C ASP A 603 -30.48 14.08 10.22
N LEU A 604 -31.79 14.30 10.36
CA LEU A 604 -32.50 15.45 9.82
C LEU A 604 -31.90 16.83 10.21
N PRO A 605 -31.40 17.06 11.46
CA PRO A 605 -30.74 18.31 11.80
C PRO A 605 -29.51 18.61 10.94
N VAL A 606 -28.67 17.60 10.69
CA VAL A 606 -27.43 17.75 9.91
C VAL A 606 -27.75 18.00 8.43
N VAL A 607 -28.76 17.30 7.90
CA VAL A 607 -29.24 17.49 6.52
C VAL A 607 -29.81 18.89 6.31
N ASN A 608 -30.58 19.42 7.27
CA ASN A 608 -31.11 20.78 7.19
C ASN A 608 -30.00 21.84 7.19
N GLU A 609 -29.00 21.69 8.06
CA GLU A 609 -27.83 22.57 8.04
C GLU A 609 -27.09 22.50 6.69
N TRP A 610 -26.89 21.29 6.16
CA TRP A 610 -26.29 21.10 4.85
C TRP A 610 -27.08 21.81 3.75
N CYS A 611 -28.41 21.61 3.71
CA CYS A 611 -29.30 22.24 2.73
C CYS A 611 -29.25 23.76 2.81
N GLN A 612 -29.21 24.32 4.02
CA GLN A 612 -29.08 25.76 4.26
C GLN A 612 -27.75 26.31 3.72
N LYS A 613 -26.62 25.66 4.03
CA LYS A 613 -25.29 26.12 3.57
C LYS A 613 -25.06 25.93 2.07
N MET A 614 -25.71 24.93 1.48
CA MET A 614 -25.54 24.57 0.06
C MET A 614 -26.63 25.16 -0.85
N GLY A 615 -27.69 25.73 -0.27
CA GLY A 615 -28.82 26.30 -1.01
C GLY A 615 -29.68 25.26 -1.72
N TYR A 616 -29.97 24.15 -1.06
CA TYR A 616 -30.86 23.09 -1.55
C TYR A 616 -32.21 23.09 -0.82
N GLU A 617 -33.29 22.74 -1.52
CA GLU A 617 -34.57 22.38 -0.93
C GLU A 617 -34.53 20.91 -0.50
N LEU A 618 -34.88 20.63 0.75
CA LEU A 618 -34.99 19.26 1.25
C LEU A 618 -36.37 18.66 0.92
N ILE A 619 -36.37 17.49 0.30
CA ILE A 619 -37.52 16.59 0.20
C ILE A 619 -37.26 15.37 1.08
N ASP A 620 -37.81 15.42 2.29
CA ASP A 620 -37.85 14.30 3.22
C ASP A 620 -38.89 13.27 2.74
N MET A 621 -38.41 12.06 2.44
CA MET A 621 -39.24 10.92 2.03
C MET A 621 -39.67 10.04 3.21
N GLY A 622 -39.24 10.37 4.44
CA GLY A 622 -39.51 9.56 5.63
C GLY A 622 -38.66 8.30 5.68
N GLU A 623 -39.08 7.35 6.50
CA GLU A 623 -38.42 6.04 6.62
C GLU A 623 -38.81 5.14 5.43
N ALA A 624 -37.82 4.74 4.64
CA ALA A 624 -38.02 3.77 3.57
C ALA A 624 -37.82 2.35 4.11
N LYS A 625 -38.61 1.36 3.63
CA LYS A 625 -38.49 -0.03 4.08
C LYS A 625 -38.31 -1.02 2.94
N ASP A 626 -37.50 -2.04 3.19
CA ASP A 626 -37.19 -3.12 2.27
C ASP A 626 -38.30 -4.18 2.18
N HIS A 627 -38.07 -5.34 1.54
CA HIS A 627 -39.08 -6.40 1.44
C HIS A 627 -39.39 -7.09 2.78
N SER A 628 -38.46 -7.02 3.74
CA SER A 628 -38.58 -7.61 5.08
C SER A 628 -39.22 -6.66 6.09
N GLY A 629 -39.46 -5.40 5.69
CA GLY A 629 -40.02 -4.36 6.55
C GLY A 629 -38.96 -3.65 7.39
N GLU A 630 -37.68 -3.95 7.18
CA GLU A 630 -36.54 -3.29 7.81
C GLU A 630 -36.25 -1.95 7.13
N ALA A 631 -35.73 -1.00 7.90
CA ALA A 631 -35.39 0.33 7.40
C ALA A 631 -34.22 0.26 6.40
N VAL A 632 -34.34 0.95 5.27
CA VAL A 632 -33.25 1.08 4.30
C VAL A 632 -32.23 2.10 4.83
N TYR A 633 -30.98 1.67 4.93
CA TYR A 633 -29.93 2.48 5.55
C TYR A 633 -29.54 3.73 4.74
N HIS A 634 -29.65 3.70 3.40
CA HIS A 634 -29.26 4.79 2.51
C HIS A 634 -30.28 5.10 1.39
N THR A 635 -30.49 6.38 1.14
CA THR A 635 -31.35 6.88 0.06
C THR A 635 -30.90 6.42 -1.33
N ASN A 636 -29.59 6.30 -1.55
CA ASN A 636 -29.06 5.85 -2.85
C ASN A 636 -29.29 4.37 -3.16
N VAL A 637 -29.91 3.60 -2.25
CA VAL A 637 -30.42 2.26 -2.52
C VAL A 637 -31.86 2.34 -3.03
N VAL A 638 -32.63 3.30 -2.52
CA VAL A 638 -34.03 3.56 -2.90
C VAL A 638 -34.12 4.24 -4.26
N MET A 639 -33.19 5.15 -4.58
CA MET A 639 -33.24 5.92 -5.82
C MET A 639 -31.87 6.33 -6.38
N GLY A 640 -31.86 6.56 -7.70
CA GLY A 640 -30.77 7.19 -8.45
C GLY A 640 -31.31 8.24 -9.40
N ILE A 641 -30.56 9.32 -9.62
CA ILE A 641 -30.99 10.45 -10.46
C ILE A 641 -29.90 10.78 -11.49
N GLY A 642 -30.30 10.88 -12.76
CA GLY A 642 -29.50 11.36 -13.88
C GLY A 642 -30.01 12.71 -14.35
N SER A 643 -29.59 13.14 -15.54
CA SER A 643 -29.90 14.47 -16.09
C SER A 643 -31.36 14.62 -16.54
N THR A 644 -32.01 13.52 -16.94
CA THR A 644 -33.39 13.53 -17.44
C THR A 644 -34.26 12.39 -16.91
N VAL A 645 -33.65 11.38 -16.32
CA VAL A 645 -34.31 10.16 -15.82
C VAL A 645 -33.96 9.96 -14.36
N ALA A 646 -34.91 9.48 -13.57
CA ALA A 646 -34.69 9.05 -12.20
C ALA A 646 -35.22 7.62 -12.01
N VAL A 647 -34.42 6.75 -11.39
CA VAL A 647 -34.83 5.40 -11.00
C VAL A 647 -35.23 5.43 -9.54
N VAL A 648 -36.43 4.96 -9.20
CA VAL A 648 -36.95 5.05 -7.82
C VAL A 648 -37.77 3.83 -7.46
N CYS A 649 -37.59 3.29 -6.25
CA CYS A 649 -38.52 2.33 -5.68
C CYS A 649 -39.65 3.07 -4.93
N LEU A 650 -40.76 3.37 -5.63
CA LEU A 650 -41.87 4.11 -5.01
C LEU A 650 -42.56 3.32 -3.89
N ASP A 651 -42.51 1.99 -3.94
CA ASP A 651 -43.09 1.09 -2.93
C ASP A 651 -42.29 1.05 -1.62
N ALA A 652 -41.05 1.53 -1.61
CA ALA A 652 -40.25 1.64 -0.39
C ALA A 652 -40.68 2.85 0.47
N ILE A 653 -41.35 3.84 -0.12
CA ILE A 653 -41.81 5.07 0.57
C ILE A 653 -43.23 4.83 1.09
N HIS A 654 -43.38 4.65 2.40
CA HIS A 654 -44.65 4.25 3.02
C HIS A 654 -45.56 5.42 3.44
N GLU A 655 -44.98 6.60 3.65
CA GLU A 655 -45.75 7.79 4.03
C GLU A 655 -46.37 8.44 2.78
N GLU A 656 -47.66 8.17 2.52
CA GLU A 656 -48.37 8.59 1.30
C GLU A 656 -48.27 10.10 0.99
N GLU A 657 -48.36 10.97 2.01
CA GLU A 657 -48.22 12.42 1.82
C GLU A 657 -46.81 12.82 1.36
N LYS A 658 -45.77 12.19 1.93
CA LYS A 658 -44.38 12.42 1.53
C LYS A 658 -44.11 11.86 0.15
N LYS A 659 -44.62 10.65 -0.15
CA LYS A 659 -44.54 10.00 -1.46
C LYS A 659 -45.16 10.89 -2.55
N LYS A 660 -46.36 11.41 -2.31
CA LYS A 660 -47.05 12.30 -3.26
C LYS A 660 -46.24 13.57 -3.54
N LYS A 661 -45.76 14.25 -2.49
CA LYS A 661 -44.92 15.45 -2.63
C LYS A 661 -43.62 15.15 -3.38
N PHE A 662 -43.00 14.02 -3.09
CA PHE A 662 -41.79 13.56 -3.77
C PHE A 662 -42.03 13.33 -5.27
N VAL A 663 -43.06 12.56 -5.64
CA VAL A 663 -43.40 12.25 -7.04
C VAL A 663 -43.77 13.52 -7.80
N GLU A 664 -44.54 14.43 -7.20
CA GLU A 664 -44.87 15.72 -7.80
C GLU A 664 -43.61 16.55 -8.10
N LYS A 665 -42.70 16.65 -7.12
CA LYS A 665 -41.47 17.43 -7.26
C LYS A 665 -40.53 16.83 -8.30
N LEU A 666 -40.29 15.52 -8.26
CA LEU A 666 -39.37 14.83 -9.15
C LEU A 666 -39.94 14.72 -10.58
N GLY A 667 -41.22 14.36 -10.71
CA GLY A 667 -41.91 14.22 -11.99
C GLY A 667 -42.07 15.52 -12.77
N ALA A 668 -41.94 16.68 -12.10
CA ALA A 668 -41.92 17.97 -12.77
C ALA A 668 -40.66 18.20 -13.62
N THR A 669 -39.59 17.43 -13.41
CA THR A 669 -38.28 17.64 -14.03
C THR A 669 -37.67 16.38 -14.66
N HIS A 670 -38.05 15.19 -14.20
CA HIS A 670 -37.47 13.92 -14.64
C HIS A 670 -38.54 12.89 -15.03
N THR A 671 -38.21 12.04 -16.00
CA THR A 671 -38.97 10.81 -16.25
C THR A 671 -38.66 9.78 -15.17
N ILE A 672 -39.67 9.31 -14.45
CA ILE A 672 -39.51 8.33 -13.36
C ILE A 672 -39.58 6.90 -13.93
N ILE A 673 -38.51 6.14 -13.71
CA ILE A 673 -38.49 4.68 -13.85
C ILE A 673 -38.78 4.09 -12.48
N ASP A 674 -40.01 3.63 -12.29
CA ASP A 674 -40.40 2.95 -11.05
C ASP A 674 -39.85 1.51 -11.03
N ILE A 675 -39.21 1.13 -9.93
CA ILE A 675 -38.63 -0.20 -9.70
C ILE A 675 -39.28 -0.88 -8.51
N THR A 676 -39.36 -2.21 -8.57
CA THR A 676 -39.91 -3.00 -7.47
C THR A 676 -38.93 -3.09 -6.30
N LYS A 677 -39.42 -3.48 -5.11
CA LYS A 677 -38.53 -3.79 -3.97
C LYS A 677 -37.53 -4.90 -4.29
N ASP A 678 -37.91 -5.89 -5.11
CA ASP A 678 -36.99 -6.95 -5.54
C ASP A 678 -35.86 -6.39 -6.44
N GLN A 679 -36.20 -5.50 -7.37
CA GLN A 679 -35.20 -4.78 -8.17
C GLN A 679 -34.31 -3.88 -7.30
N MET A 680 -34.87 -3.25 -6.27
CA MET A 680 -34.10 -2.49 -5.27
C MET A 680 -33.09 -3.39 -4.53
N HIS A 681 -33.48 -4.61 -4.13
CA HIS A 681 -32.57 -5.60 -3.54
C HIS A 681 -31.47 -6.08 -4.50
N HIS A 682 -31.72 -6.01 -5.80
CA HIS A 682 -30.74 -6.23 -6.86
C HIS A 682 -30.01 -4.94 -7.28
N PHE A 683 -30.01 -3.91 -6.42
CA PHE A 683 -29.29 -2.64 -6.59
C PHE A 683 -29.74 -1.77 -7.78
N CYS A 684 -30.96 -1.94 -8.33
CA CYS A 684 -31.46 -1.09 -9.42
C CYS A 684 -31.57 0.40 -9.06
N GLY A 685 -31.76 0.75 -7.77
CA GLY A 685 -31.72 2.14 -7.32
C GLY A 685 -30.30 2.69 -7.15
N ASN A 686 -29.30 1.80 -6.96
CA ASN A 686 -27.91 2.16 -6.71
C ASN A 686 -27.12 2.39 -8.00
N VAL A 687 -27.59 3.36 -8.80
CA VAL A 687 -27.04 3.72 -10.10
C VAL A 687 -26.51 5.15 -10.11
N ILE A 688 -25.59 5.45 -11.03
CA ILE A 688 -25.02 6.79 -11.19
C ILE A 688 -24.91 7.16 -12.66
N GLU A 689 -25.41 8.32 -13.04
CA GLU A 689 -25.18 8.87 -14.38
C GLU A 689 -23.86 9.66 -14.39
N LEU A 690 -22.97 9.34 -15.32
CA LEU A 690 -21.74 10.08 -15.58
C LEU A 690 -21.76 10.62 -17.01
N PHE A 691 -20.98 11.65 -17.27
CA PHE A 691 -20.75 12.09 -18.64
C PHE A 691 -19.55 11.31 -19.21
N SER A 692 -19.76 10.59 -20.31
CA SER A 692 -18.67 9.92 -21.02
C SER A 692 -18.09 10.84 -22.11
N PRO A 693 -16.82 11.27 -22.01
CA PRO A 693 -16.17 12.00 -23.09
C PRO A 693 -16.05 11.19 -24.37
N LYS A 694 -15.88 9.87 -24.26
CA LYS A 694 -15.73 8.97 -25.41
C LYS A 694 -17.03 8.75 -26.18
N LEU A 695 -18.16 8.65 -25.47
CA LEU A 695 -19.49 8.55 -26.09
C LEU A 695 -20.12 9.92 -26.39
N ASN A 696 -19.53 11.00 -25.84
CA ASN A 696 -20.06 12.36 -25.88
C ASN A 696 -21.53 12.44 -25.39
N GLY A 697 -21.79 11.85 -24.23
CA GLY A 697 -23.14 11.80 -23.69
C GLY A 697 -23.25 11.14 -22.31
N PRO A 698 -24.47 11.14 -21.72
CA PRO A 698 -24.73 10.52 -20.44
C PRO A 698 -24.62 9.00 -20.53
N VAL A 699 -24.06 8.40 -19.49
CA VAL A 699 -24.01 6.96 -19.29
C VAL A 699 -24.43 6.62 -17.87
N LEU A 700 -25.47 5.80 -17.73
CA LEU A 700 -25.91 5.27 -16.45
C LEU A 700 -25.07 4.05 -16.10
N ILE A 701 -24.22 4.18 -15.11
CA ILE A 701 -23.42 3.08 -14.57
C ILE A 701 -24.27 2.32 -13.55
N MET A 702 -24.36 1.02 -13.75
CA MET A 702 -25.06 0.07 -12.88
C MET A 702 -24.28 -1.23 -12.78
N SER A 703 -24.58 -2.03 -11.76
CA SER A 703 -24.00 -3.37 -11.68
C SER A 703 -24.62 -4.32 -12.70
N GLU A 704 -23.93 -5.40 -13.03
CA GLU A 704 -24.51 -6.45 -13.87
C GLU A 704 -25.74 -7.10 -13.20
N THR A 705 -25.75 -7.19 -11.86
CA THR A 705 -26.89 -7.60 -11.05
C THR A 705 -28.10 -6.72 -11.33
N ALA A 706 -27.95 -5.39 -11.19
CA ALA A 706 -29.00 -4.41 -11.47
C ALA A 706 -29.46 -4.47 -12.93
N HIS A 707 -28.53 -4.51 -13.89
CA HIS A 707 -28.84 -4.57 -15.31
C HIS A 707 -29.72 -5.77 -15.69
N ARG A 708 -29.47 -6.94 -15.08
CA ARG A 708 -30.28 -8.15 -15.31
C ARG A 708 -31.67 -8.05 -14.67
N ALA A 709 -31.81 -7.30 -13.59
CA ALA A 709 -33.07 -7.11 -12.88
C ALA A 709 -33.97 -6.05 -13.53
N PHE A 710 -33.43 -5.05 -14.23
CA PHE A 710 -34.22 -4.11 -15.04
C PHE A 710 -35.01 -4.84 -16.14
N THR A 711 -36.27 -4.46 -16.33
CA THR A 711 -37.09 -4.94 -17.46
C THR A 711 -36.66 -4.28 -18.77
N GLU A 712 -37.06 -4.87 -19.91
CA GLU A 712 -36.74 -4.29 -21.21
C GLU A 712 -37.44 -2.95 -21.42
N GLU A 713 -38.64 -2.75 -20.88
CA GLU A 713 -39.36 -1.47 -20.93
C GLU A 713 -38.62 -0.38 -20.15
N GLN A 714 -38.10 -0.70 -18.95
CA GLN A 714 -37.31 0.24 -18.16
C GLN A 714 -36.00 0.61 -18.87
N LYS A 715 -35.33 -0.35 -19.53
CA LYS A 715 -34.14 -0.09 -20.36
C LYS A 715 -34.48 0.76 -21.58
N GLN A 716 -35.64 0.55 -22.18
CA GLN A 716 -36.09 1.34 -23.32
C GLN A 716 -36.24 2.83 -22.97
N VAL A 717 -36.72 3.16 -21.77
CA VAL A 717 -36.78 4.56 -21.29
C VAL A 717 -35.39 5.21 -21.30
N LEU A 718 -34.34 4.50 -20.86
CA LEU A 718 -32.97 5.02 -20.92
C LEU A 718 -32.51 5.29 -22.35
N ILE A 719 -32.82 4.37 -23.27
CA ILE A 719 -32.51 4.50 -24.70
C ILE A 719 -33.22 5.71 -25.31
N ASP A 720 -34.52 5.90 -25.01
CA ASP A 720 -35.32 7.01 -25.52
C ASP A 720 -34.77 8.36 -25.05
N HIS A 721 -34.24 8.40 -23.83
CA HIS A 721 -33.52 9.54 -23.26
C HIS A 721 -32.04 9.65 -23.69
N LYS A 722 -31.58 8.77 -24.58
CA LYS A 722 -30.19 8.71 -25.09
C LYS A 722 -29.14 8.52 -23.99
N VAL A 723 -29.51 7.81 -22.92
CA VAL A 723 -28.61 7.44 -21.84
C VAL A 723 -28.02 6.08 -22.14
N ALA A 724 -26.70 6.03 -22.34
CA ALA A 724 -25.98 4.77 -22.52
C ALA A 724 -25.94 3.98 -21.20
N ILE A 725 -25.65 2.67 -21.27
CA ILE A 725 -25.54 1.81 -20.08
C ILE A 725 -24.10 1.33 -19.92
N GLY A 726 -23.51 1.62 -18.75
CA GLY A 726 -22.24 1.04 -18.29
C GLY A 726 -22.51 -0.06 -17.27
N LYS A 727 -21.89 -1.23 -17.44
CA LYS A 727 -22.16 -2.43 -16.62
C LYS A 727 -20.92 -2.87 -15.86
N ALA A 728 -20.92 -2.68 -14.54
CA ALA A 728 -19.84 -3.14 -13.67
C ALA A 728 -20.13 -4.54 -13.12
N HIS A 729 -19.17 -5.45 -13.22
CA HIS A 729 -19.25 -6.76 -12.58
C HIS A 729 -18.55 -6.71 -11.22
N ILE A 730 -19.31 -6.46 -10.15
CA ILE A 730 -18.81 -6.28 -8.77
C ILE A 730 -19.53 -7.14 -7.70
N PRO A 731 -19.79 -8.44 -7.94
CA PRO A 731 -20.63 -9.25 -7.06
C PRO A 731 -20.05 -9.42 -5.64
N THR A 732 -18.73 -9.47 -5.48
CA THR A 732 -18.07 -9.59 -4.16
C THR A 732 -18.24 -8.30 -3.36
N ILE A 733 -18.07 -7.15 -4.00
CA ILE A 733 -18.25 -5.84 -3.36
C ILE A 733 -19.70 -5.67 -2.89
N GLU A 734 -20.68 -5.99 -3.75
CA GLU A 734 -22.10 -5.95 -3.41
C GLU A 734 -22.43 -6.91 -2.26
N THR A 735 -22.00 -8.16 -2.37
CA THR A 735 -22.34 -9.23 -1.41
C THR A 735 -21.81 -8.95 0.00
N TYR A 736 -20.57 -8.48 0.13
CA TYR A 736 -19.92 -8.35 1.44
C TYR A 736 -19.87 -6.93 1.99
N GLY A 737 -19.98 -5.91 1.12
CA GLY A 737 -20.04 -4.51 1.52
C GLY A 737 -21.46 -3.95 1.61
N GLY A 738 -22.44 -4.60 0.95
CA GLY A 738 -23.84 -4.19 0.94
C GLY A 738 -24.11 -2.87 0.21
N GLY A 739 -23.11 -2.33 -0.50
CA GLY A 739 -23.21 -1.15 -1.36
C GLY A 739 -22.95 -1.52 -2.82
N GLY A 740 -23.60 -0.80 -3.75
CA GLY A 740 -23.46 -1.03 -5.18
C GLY A 740 -22.48 -0.09 -5.87
N VAL A 741 -22.63 0.01 -7.19
CA VAL A 741 -21.79 0.82 -8.08
C VAL A 741 -21.76 2.30 -7.68
N ARG A 742 -22.91 2.89 -7.34
CA ARG A 742 -23.00 4.32 -6.96
C ARG A 742 -22.10 4.62 -5.77
N CYS A 743 -22.07 3.73 -4.79
CA CYS A 743 -21.27 3.93 -3.57
C CYS A 743 -19.76 3.94 -3.87
N CYS A 744 -19.31 3.23 -4.90
CA CYS A 744 -17.88 3.14 -5.26
C CYS A 744 -17.34 4.40 -5.97
N ILE A 745 -18.21 5.35 -6.33
CA ILE A 745 -17.89 6.51 -7.15
C ILE A 745 -18.18 7.80 -6.38
N ALA A 746 -17.18 8.66 -6.20
CA ALA A 746 -17.41 10.05 -5.80
C ALA A 746 -17.16 11.00 -6.98
N GLU A 747 -18.17 11.77 -7.32
CA GLU A 747 -18.10 12.76 -8.39
C GLU A 747 -17.22 13.95 -7.98
N LEU A 748 -16.37 14.41 -8.90
CA LEU A 748 -15.56 15.61 -8.78
C LEU A 748 -16.11 16.67 -9.76
N PHE A 749 -16.74 17.72 -9.24
CA PHE A 749 -17.35 18.81 -10.03
C PHE A 749 -16.38 19.97 -10.27
#